data_AF-A0A8I4A418-F1
#
_entry.id   AF-A0A8I4A418-F1
#
_cell.length_a   1.000
_cell.length_b   1.000
_cell.length_c   1.000
_cell.angle_alpha   90.00
_cell.angle_beta   90.00
_cell.angle_gamma   90.00
#
_symmetry.space_group_name_H-M   'P 1'
#
loop_
_entity.id
_entity.type
_entity.pdbx_description
1 polymer ?
#
loop_
_entity_poly.entity_id
_entity_poly.type
_entity_poly.pdbx_seq_one_letter_code
_entity_poly.pdbx_strand_id
1 'polypeptide(L)'
;MAISPGSDASFSSQKSTPSESPQTKKFPRTEEEIFYMNCRAAYLTVFKSSLENIVSKDQLYLALQHAGRNPSQKTINKYWTPQTAKLNFDDFCIILRKEKPTSKVELLKSFKQLDINDDGCILHADLYKFLTKRGEKMTREEVNAIINLVDVNADGKFDYIKFCKLYMTTNEQCLKTTLEKLEVDSKLRRHQFGNHIEGFSERDPSPVRKPSPSIIRKTDQKTFSNKGDSRSSLLSATRKFKASLSFTITMGVNSNQNSKLKEPNLIKVFGWTGELGPGIYWLIPSTTGCRLRKEIKPVTDEAQLVYRDETGELFLTKEFRSTLSDIFEVIDLDGNGLLSLEEYNFFELRTSGEKCDEEAWAVCRENFDTKKNELTRQGFMDLNLMEANDREGDPCDLWVTLHSMGYNKALELTEACPFVIDIYAEKCKPKIKAVHMEACSGQLEKAICKSVLSKGDAKVMDGYENIIVHTYNCDTWITSVVENKSDEKVIIHINNELSKNCINNRGLNIFAVEVAPNSTMIGRLVIGQNGILSTPAVSCIIRKIKAIGGIILTASHNPGGPNGDFGIKFNISNGGPAPEAITDKIFQISKTIEEYAICPDLKVDLGLLGKQQFDLENKFKPFTVEIVDSVEAYATMLRNIFDFSALKELLSGPNRLKIRIDAMHGVVGPYVKKILCEELGAPANSAVNCVPLEDFGGHHPDPNLTYAADLVETMKSGEHDFGAAFDGDGDRNMILGKHGFFVNPSDSVAVIAANIFSIPYFQQTGVRGFARSMPTSGALDRVANATKIALYETPTGWKFFGNLMDASKLSLCGEESFGTGSDHIREKDGLWAVLAWLSILATRKQSVEDILKDHWQKYGRNFFTRYDYEEVEAEGANKMMKDLEALMFDRSFVGKQFSANDKVYTVEKADNFEYSDPVDGSISRNQGLRLIFTDGSRIIFRLSGTGSAGATIRLYIDSYEKDVAKINQDPQVMLAPLISIALKVSQLQERTGRTAPTVIT
;
A
#
# COMPACT_ATOMS: atom_id res chain seq x y z
N MET A 1 44.94 -23.49 -34.94
CA MET A 1 45.92 -22.85 -35.83
C MET A 1 45.49 -21.41 -36.06
N ALA A 2 46.03 -20.50 -35.23
CA ALA A 2 46.73 -19.23 -35.58
C ALA A 2 45.74 -18.06 -35.81
N ILE A 3 45.31 -17.29 -34.79
CA ILE A 3 45.94 -16.23 -33.95
C ILE A 3 46.28 -14.94 -34.72
N SER A 4 45.70 -13.83 -34.23
CA SER A 4 45.80 -12.39 -34.58
C SER A 4 47.23 -11.81 -34.65
N PRO A 5 47.44 -10.53 -35.05
CA PRO A 5 47.24 -9.38 -34.14
C PRO A 5 46.79 -8.05 -34.81
N GLY A 6 46.46 -7.04 -33.99
CA GLY A 6 45.99 -5.72 -34.40
C GLY A 6 47.01 -4.57 -34.31
N SER A 7 46.44 -3.36 -34.21
CA SER A 7 46.97 -2.02 -33.87
C SER A 7 47.20 -0.98 -35.00
N ASP A 8 46.37 0.07 -34.89
CA ASP A 8 46.69 1.51 -34.80
C ASP A 8 46.90 2.45 -36.01
N ALA A 9 46.07 3.51 -35.94
CA ALA A 9 46.35 4.93 -36.18
C ALA A 9 46.21 5.53 -37.60
N SER A 10 45.16 6.36 -37.79
CA SER A 10 45.26 7.84 -37.79
C SER A 10 44.52 8.62 -38.91
N PHE A 11 44.08 9.82 -38.50
CA PHE A 11 43.79 11.06 -39.25
C PHE A 11 42.53 11.26 -40.13
N SER A 12 41.66 12.14 -39.61
CA SER A 12 40.95 13.28 -40.22
C SER A 12 40.36 13.17 -41.63
N SER A 13 39.06 13.49 -41.75
CA SER A 13 38.48 13.97 -43.01
C SER A 13 37.51 15.12 -42.78
N GLN A 14 37.67 16.15 -43.63
CA GLN A 14 36.89 17.37 -43.72
C GLN A 14 35.50 17.11 -44.32
N LYS A 15 34.56 17.97 -43.90
CA LYS A 15 33.17 18.06 -44.35
C LYS A 15 33.02 18.69 -45.75
N SER A 16 32.04 18.22 -46.51
CA SER A 16 31.15 19.08 -47.32
C SER A 16 29.78 18.41 -47.52
N THR A 17 28.74 19.18 -47.24
CA THR A 17 27.28 18.91 -47.17
C THR A 17 26.60 18.52 -48.49
N PRO A 18 25.35 17.98 -48.44
CA PRO A 18 24.21 18.83 -48.80
C PRO A 18 22.91 18.71 -47.94
N SER A 19 22.31 19.89 -47.73
CA SER A 19 20.89 20.28 -47.51
C SER A 19 19.95 19.54 -46.52
N GLU A 20 19.66 20.20 -45.40
CA GLU A 20 18.45 20.02 -44.57
C GLU A 20 17.55 21.28 -44.61
N SER A 21 16.24 21.06 -44.54
CA SER A 21 15.17 22.05 -44.42
C SER A 21 15.03 22.58 -42.98
N PRO A 22 14.38 23.75 -42.76
CA PRO A 22 14.76 24.66 -41.69
C PRO A 22 14.17 24.31 -40.32
N GLN A 23 15.05 24.01 -39.35
CA GLN A 23 14.74 24.07 -37.93
C GLN A 23 14.44 25.51 -37.50
N THR A 24 13.29 25.70 -36.86
CA THR A 24 12.88 26.92 -36.14
C THR A 24 13.85 27.22 -35.00
N LYS A 25 14.80 28.12 -35.24
CA LYS A 25 15.62 28.75 -34.19
C LYS A 25 14.71 29.52 -33.23
N LYS A 26 14.60 29.06 -31.97
CA LYS A 26 14.07 29.88 -30.87
C LYS A 26 15.10 30.97 -30.54
N PHE A 27 14.71 32.23 -30.66
CA PHE A 27 15.50 33.37 -30.20
C PHE A 27 15.64 33.36 -28.65
N PRO A 28 16.73 33.89 -28.09
CA PRO A 28 16.87 34.07 -26.64
C PRO A 28 15.82 35.07 -26.14
N ARG A 29 15.10 34.72 -25.07
CA ARG A 29 14.06 35.56 -24.46
C ARG A 29 14.69 36.81 -23.81
N THR A 30 13.99 37.94 -23.89
CA THR A 30 14.41 39.19 -23.25
C THR A 30 14.30 39.09 -21.72
N GLU A 31 15.09 39.86 -20.95
CA GLU A 31 15.02 39.86 -19.48
C GLU A 31 13.62 40.17 -18.93
N GLU A 32 12.84 40.96 -19.67
CA GLU A 32 11.48 41.35 -19.30
C GLU A 32 10.47 40.20 -19.47
N GLU A 33 10.65 39.35 -20.49
CA GLU A 33 9.86 38.12 -20.68
C GLU A 33 10.18 37.08 -19.60
N ILE A 34 11.45 37.00 -19.16
CA ILE A 34 11.86 36.11 -18.07
C ILE A 34 11.24 36.55 -16.75
N PHE A 35 11.21 37.86 -16.47
CA PHE A 35 10.57 38.42 -15.27
C PHE A 35 9.08 38.08 -15.20
N TYR A 36 8.32 38.34 -16.28
CA TYR A 36 6.89 38.07 -16.33
C TYR A 36 6.58 36.57 -16.25
N MET A 37 7.41 35.73 -16.87
CA MET A 37 7.27 34.27 -16.78
C MET A 37 7.44 33.78 -15.34
N ASN A 38 8.43 34.30 -14.60
CA ASN A 38 8.65 33.94 -13.20
C ASN A 38 7.52 34.45 -12.29
N CYS A 39 7.02 35.67 -12.53
CA CYS A 39 5.87 36.20 -11.78
C CYS A 39 4.62 35.34 -12.01
N ARG A 40 4.38 34.92 -13.26
CA ARG A 40 3.25 34.06 -13.60
C ARG A 40 3.36 32.69 -12.95
N ALA A 41 4.57 32.16 -12.84
CA ALA A 41 4.82 30.89 -12.19
C ALA A 41 4.49 30.89 -10.70
N ALA A 42 4.97 31.90 -9.98
CA ALA A 42 4.67 32.09 -8.57
C ALA A 42 3.17 32.32 -8.35
N TYR A 43 2.53 33.13 -9.19
CA TYR A 43 1.11 33.43 -9.09
C TYR A 43 0.23 32.18 -9.30
N LEU A 44 0.53 31.37 -10.31
CA LEU A 44 -0.21 30.14 -10.61
C LEU A 44 0.02 29.01 -9.58
N THR A 45 0.98 29.16 -8.68
CA THR A 45 1.16 28.24 -7.55
C THR A 45 0.09 28.47 -6.47
N VAL A 46 -0.43 29.69 -6.38
CA VAL A 46 -1.46 30.08 -5.41
C VAL A 46 -2.86 30.14 -6.06
N PHE A 47 -2.94 30.46 -7.35
CA PHE A 47 -4.20 30.67 -8.07
C PHE A 47 -4.33 29.75 -9.29
N LYS A 48 -5.55 29.32 -9.63
CA LYS A 48 -5.78 28.39 -10.75
C LYS A 48 -5.61 29.04 -12.12
N SER A 49 -5.64 30.38 -12.17
CA SER A 49 -5.52 31.17 -13.39
C SER A 49 -4.88 32.52 -13.11
N SER A 50 -4.16 33.06 -14.10
CA SER A 50 -3.63 34.43 -14.05
C SER A 50 -4.72 35.52 -14.17
N LEU A 51 -5.98 35.12 -14.36
CA LEU A 51 -7.16 36.01 -14.37
C LEU A 51 -7.84 36.12 -13.00
N GLU A 52 -7.46 35.29 -12.03
CA GLU A 52 -7.97 35.39 -10.65
C GLU A 52 -7.30 36.57 -9.95
N ASN A 53 -8.06 37.33 -9.16
CA ASN A 53 -7.54 38.45 -8.40
C ASN A 53 -7.17 38.01 -6.98
N ILE A 54 -6.12 38.59 -6.41
CA ILE A 54 -5.82 38.50 -5.00
C ILE A 54 -6.91 39.28 -4.24
N VAL A 55 -7.60 38.63 -3.29
CA VAL A 55 -8.74 39.21 -2.54
C VAL A 55 -8.50 39.29 -1.03
N SER A 56 -7.36 38.80 -0.53
CA SER A 56 -6.98 38.93 0.89
C SER A 56 -5.49 39.21 1.10
N LYS A 57 -5.15 39.72 2.29
CA LYS A 57 -3.76 39.93 2.73
C LYS A 57 -2.96 38.64 2.76
N ASP A 58 -3.60 37.54 3.17
CA ASP A 58 -2.94 36.23 3.28
C ASP A 58 -2.61 35.67 1.89
N GLN A 59 -3.49 35.89 0.91
CA GLN A 59 -3.22 35.51 -0.47
C GLN A 59 -2.09 36.35 -1.10
N LEU A 60 -2.02 37.65 -0.80
CA LEU A 60 -0.90 38.49 -1.24
C LEU A 60 0.42 38.04 -0.60
N TYR A 61 0.38 37.70 0.68
CA TYR A 61 1.53 37.21 1.44
C TYR A 61 2.07 35.90 0.83
N LEU A 62 1.20 34.93 0.58
CA LEU A 62 1.56 33.64 0.00
C LEU A 62 2.12 33.79 -1.43
N ALA A 63 1.47 34.61 -2.27
CA ALA A 63 1.92 34.84 -3.64
C ALA A 63 3.31 35.49 -3.72
N LEU A 64 3.61 36.42 -2.82
CA LEU A 64 4.95 37.04 -2.73
C LEU A 64 6.01 36.06 -2.21
N GLN A 65 5.65 35.16 -1.29
CA GLN A 65 6.54 34.09 -0.80
C GLN A 65 6.93 33.11 -1.91
N HIS A 66 5.96 32.65 -2.69
CA HIS A 66 6.24 31.79 -3.85
C HIS A 66 7.04 32.49 -4.96
N ALA A 67 7.05 33.83 -4.97
CA ALA A 67 7.91 34.64 -5.84
C ALA A 67 9.31 34.93 -5.24
N GLY A 68 9.66 34.27 -4.13
CA GLY A 68 10.97 34.39 -3.48
C GLY A 68 11.15 35.71 -2.73
N ARG A 69 10.06 36.29 -2.18
CA ARG A 69 10.11 37.43 -1.25
C ARG A 69 9.71 36.98 0.15
N ASN A 70 10.24 37.62 1.18
CA ASN A 70 9.75 37.44 2.54
C ASN A 70 9.14 38.76 3.03
N PRO A 71 7.88 39.06 2.65
CA PRO A 71 7.30 40.37 2.90
C PRO A 71 6.86 40.52 4.36
N SER A 72 7.35 41.54 5.04
CA SER A 72 6.92 41.83 6.41
C SER A 72 5.47 42.27 6.51
N GLN A 73 4.85 42.16 7.69
CA GLN A 73 3.47 42.64 7.89
C GLN A 73 3.33 44.13 7.55
N LYS A 74 4.39 44.92 7.75
CA LYS A 74 4.48 46.32 7.36
C LYS A 74 4.50 46.50 5.83
N THR A 75 5.16 45.60 5.11
CA THR A 75 5.23 45.58 3.64
C THR A 75 3.90 45.15 3.03
N ILE A 76 3.22 44.14 3.61
CA ILE A 76 1.87 43.74 3.17
C ILE A 76 0.87 44.88 3.42
N ASN A 77 0.91 45.52 4.59
CA ASN A 77 0.01 46.65 4.91
C ASN A 77 0.26 47.90 4.04
N LYS A 78 1.45 48.03 3.42
CA LYS A 78 1.77 49.10 2.46
C LYS A 78 1.04 48.92 1.12
N TYR A 79 0.87 47.67 0.67
CA TYR A 79 0.23 47.36 -0.62
C TYR A 79 -1.23 46.90 -0.49
N TRP A 80 -1.67 46.54 0.72
CA TRP A 80 -3.05 46.16 1.03
C TRP A 80 -3.64 47.08 2.11
N THR A 81 -4.18 48.21 1.65
CA THR A 81 -4.83 49.22 2.50
C THR A 81 -6.31 48.86 2.76
N PRO A 82 -7.00 49.47 3.75
CA PRO A 82 -8.42 49.24 3.99
C PRO A 82 -9.34 49.56 2.79
N GLN A 83 -8.86 50.30 1.81
CA GLN A 83 -9.56 50.66 0.57
C GLN A 83 -9.26 49.69 -0.59
N THR A 84 -8.34 48.74 -0.41
CA THR A 84 -7.96 47.77 -1.44
C THR A 84 -8.94 46.60 -1.40
N ALA A 85 -9.81 46.51 -2.42
CA ALA A 85 -10.79 45.44 -2.54
C ALA A 85 -10.23 44.18 -3.24
N LYS A 86 -9.34 44.38 -4.22
CA LYS A 86 -8.68 43.30 -4.99
C LYS A 86 -7.42 43.82 -5.70
N LEU A 87 -6.45 42.94 -5.95
CA LEU A 87 -5.28 43.20 -6.79
C LEU A 87 -5.22 42.19 -7.92
N ASN A 88 -4.91 42.63 -9.14
CA ASN A 88 -4.79 41.74 -10.30
C ASN A 88 -3.32 41.31 -10.52
N PHE A 89 -3.09 40.46 -11.52
CA PHE A 89 -1.76 39.94 -11.84
C PHE A 89 -0.75 41.02 -12.21
N ASP A 90 -1.17 42.10 -12.87
CA ASP A 90 -0.29 43.21 -13.22
C ASP A 90 0.10 44.04 -11.98
N ASP A 91 -0.83 44.25 -11.06
CA ASP A 91 -0.56 44.87 -9.75
C ASP A 91 0.47 44.05 -8.97
N PHE A 92 0.34 42.72 -8.99
CA PHE A 92 1.31 41.81 -8.38
C PHE A 92 2.71 41.91 -9.01
N CYS A 93 2.80 41.97 -10.34
CA CYS A 93 4.07 42.17 -11.04
C CYS A 93 4.72 43.52 -10.69
N ILE A 94 3.92 44.58 -10.54
CA ILE A 94 4.40 45.91 -10.12
C ILE A 94 4.95 45.87 -8.69
N ILE A 95 4.30 45.16 -7.78
CA ILE A 95 4.79 44.96 -6.41
C ILE A 95 6.13 44.24 -6.42
N LEU A 96 6.29 43.19 -7.23
CA LEU A 96 7.55 42.44 -7.36
C LEU A 96 8.70 43.21 -8.00
N ARG A 97 8.40 44.21 -8.84
CA ARG A 97 9.42 45.15 -9.36
C ARG A 97 9.91 46.12 -8.28
N LYS A 98 9.04 46.50 -7.34
CA LYS A 98 9.34 47.45 -6.26
C LYS A 98 10.04 46.81 -5.06
N GLU A 99 9.67 45.58 -4.72
CA GLU A 99 10.31 44.82 -3.65
C GLU A 99 11.34 43.86 -4.26
N LYS A 100 12.63 44.15 -4.10
CA LYS A 100 13.72 43.33 -4.66
C LYS A 100 14.00 42.09 -3.78
N PRO A 101 14.51 40.98 -4.34
CA PRO A 101 14.92 39.83 -3.54
C PRO A 101 16.18 40.17 -2.72
N THR A 102 16.29 39.61 -1.51
CA THR A 102 17.43 39.82 -0.63
C THR A 102 18.71 39.26 -1.27
N SER A 103 19.76 40.08 -1.40
CA SER A 103 20.99 39.69 -2.09
C SER A 103 21.95 38.89 -1.20
N LYS A 104 22.78 38.02 -1.83
CA LYS A 104 23.85 37.25 -1.15
C LYS A 104 24.80 38.13 -0.33
N VAL A 105 25.07 39.32 -0.84
CA VAL A 105 26.03 40.27 -0.27
C VAL A 105 25.45 40.96 0.97
N GLU A 106 24.15 41.26 0.99
CA GLU A 106 23.48 41.85 2.18
C GLU A 106 23.31 40.85 3.32
N LEU A 107 23.04 39.58 2.98
CA LEU A 107 23.06 38.47 3.92
C LEU A 107 24.45 38.30 4.55
N LEU A 108 25.51 38.19 3.75
CA LEU A 108 26.89 38.06 4.25
C LEU A 108 27.34 39.25 5.13
N LYS A 109 26.91 40.47 4.80
CA LYS A 109 27.29 41.69 5.53
C LYS A 109 26.60 41.81 6.90
N SER A 110 25.38 41.28 7.01
CA SER A 110 24.62 41.26 8.28
C SER A 110 25.15 40.20 9.25
N PHE A 111 25.73 39.12 8.72
CA PHE A 111 26.27 38.01 9.51
C PHE A 111 27.72 38.22 9.97
N LYS A 112 28.55 38.98 9.24
CA LYS A 112 29.88 39.40 9.69
C LYS A 112 29.88 40.23 10.99
N GLN A 113 28.73 40.73 11.42
CA GLN A 113 28.59 41.44 12.70
C GLN A 113 28.41 40.48 13.90
N LEU A 114 28.25 39.18 13.67
CA LEU A 114 27.99 38.16 14.70
C LEU A 114 29.14 37.20 14.94
N ASP A 115 30.02 37.05 13.95
CA ASP A 115 31.27 36.31 14.08
C ASP A 115 32.33 37.26 14.67
N ILE A 116 32.26 37.46 15.99
CA ILE A 116 33.11 38.42 16.71
C ILE A 116 34.58 37.96 16.74
N ASN A 117 34.84 36.66 16.56
CA ASN A 117 36.16 36.03 16.58
C ASN A 117 36.72 35.65 15.18
N ASP A 118 35.98 35.92 14.10
CA ASP A 118 36.35 35.68 12.69
C ASP A 118 36.79 34.23 12.40
N ASP A 119 36.18 33.26 13.10
CA ASP A 119 36.52 31.84 12.97
C ASP A 119 35.65 31.09 11.94
N GLY A 120 34.68 31.77 11.33
CA GLY A 120 33.81 31.23 10.30
C GLY A 120 32.70 30.32 10.83
N CYS A 121 32.52 30.20 12.15
CA CYS A 121 31.49 29.38 12.80
C CYS A 121 30.70 30.22 13.81
N ILE A 122 29.36 30.10 13.79
CA ILE A 122 28.51 30.80 14.77
C ILE A 122 27.95 29.77 15.75
N LEU A 123 28.07 30.05 17.06
CA LEU A 123 27.47 29.22 18.10
C LEU A 123 25.94 29.24 18.01
N HIS A 124 25.32 28.07 18.18
CA HIS A 124 23.87 27.89 18.10
C HIS A 124 23.08 28.88 18.97
N ALA A 125 23.61 29.22 20.14
CA ALA A 125 22.99 30.17 21.08
C ALA A 125 23.03 31.63 20.60
N ASP A 126 24.05 32.02 19.82
CA ASP A 126 24.23 33.39 19.34
C ASP A 126 23.46 33.64 18.04
N LEU A 127 23.39 32.63 17.16
CA LEU A 127 22.48 32.61 16.01
C LEU A 127 21.02 32.70 16.48
N TYR A 128 20.66 31.94 17.53
CA TYR A 128 19.35 31.98 18.15
C TYR A 128 19.02 33.37 18.72
N LYS A 129 19.94 33.97 19.49
CA LYS A 129 19.76 35.33 20.03
C LYS A 129 19.62 36.38 18.92
N PHE A 130 20.34 36.24 17.81
CA PHE A 130 20.28 37.23 16.73
C PHE A 130 18.97 37.17 15.93
N LEU A 131 18.56 35.97 15.51
CA LEU A 131 17.32 35.73 14.75
C LEU A 131 16.05 36.03 15.58
N THR A 132 16.19 36.19 16.89
CA THR A 132 15.10 36.57 17.80
C THR A 132 15.16 38.02 18.32
N LYS A 133 16.29 38.75 18.16
CA LYS A 133 16.46 40.12 18.71
C LYS A 133 16.14 41.29 17.77
N ARG A 134 16.16 41.14 16.44
CA ARG A 134 15.87 42.26 15.53
C ARG A 134 14.89 41.88 14.43
N GLY A 135 13.64 42.33 14.59
CA GLY A 135 12.63 42.45 13.53
C GLY A 135 12.20 41.13 12.87
N GLU A 136 10.95 40.72 13.14
CA GLU A 136 10.29 39.46 12.75
C GLU A 136 10.81 38.23 13.50
N LYS A 137 9.99 37.68 14.41
CA LYS A 137 10.32 36.50 15.20
C LYS A 137 10.01 35.26 14.38
N MET A 138 11.06 34.54 13.96
CA MET A 138 10.95 33.15 13.54
C MET A 138 10.62 32.30 14.78
N THR A 139 9.68 31.36 14.67
CA THR A 139 9.29 30.49 15.79
C THR A 139 10.41 29.52 16.14
N ARG A 140 10.38 29.00 17.38
CA ARG A 140 11.46 28.15 17.91
C ARG A 140 11.61 26.86 17.10
N GLU A 141 10.49 26.41 16.55
CA GLU A 141 10.32 25.23 15.72
C GLU A 141 10.93 25.45 14.32
N GLU A 142 10.72 26.62 13.72
CA GLU A 142 11.28 26.99 12.41
C GLU A 142 12.80 27.16 12.46
N VAL A 143 13.33 27.78 13.53
CA VAL A 143 14.78 27.91 13.73
C VAL A 143 15.43 26.54 13.93
N ASN A 144 14.81 25.66 14.73
CA ASN A 144 15.32 24.30 14.94
C ASN A 144 15.23 23.42 13.67
N ALA A 145 14.20 23.59 12.84
CA ALA A 145 14.06 22.87 11.58
C ALA A 145 15.15 23.26 10.56
N ILE A 146 15.49 24.55 10.47
CA ILE A 146 16.57 25.05 9.62
C ILE A 146 17.93 24.54 10.10
N ILE A 147 18.14 24.46 11.42
CA ILE A 147 19.39 23.99 12.01
C ILE A 147 19.57 22.47 11.80
N ASN A 148 18.50 21.68 11.98
CA ASN A 148 18.53 20.23 11.76
C ASN A 148 18.71 19.82 10.29
N LEU A 149 18.42 20.71 9.34
CA LEU A 149 18.62 20.45 7.90
C LEU A 149 20.10 20.44 7.48
N VAL A 150 21.00 21.05 8.27
CA VAL A 150 22.38 21.33 7.82
C VAL A 150 23.45 20.75 8.75
N ASP A 151 23.11 20.39 9.99
CA ASP A 151 24.11 19.84 10.92
C ASP A 151 24.10 18.30 10.94
N VAL A 152 25.17 17.70 10.39
CA VAL A 152 25.36 16.24 10.31
C VAL A 152 26.31 15.74 11.42
N ASN A 153 27.00 16.62 12.13
CA ASN A 153 27.99 16.23 13.13
C ASN A 153 27.73 17.01 14.41
N ALA A 154 27.16 16.36 15.42
CA ALA A 154 26.73 16.93 16.71
C ALA A 154 27.85 17.61 17.54
N ASP A 155 28.44 18.70 17.04
CA ASP A 155 29.46 19.52 17.68
C ASP A 155 28.93 20.91 18.13
N GLY A 156 27.68 21.23 17.78
CA GLY A 156 26.99 22.45 18.21
C GLY A 156 27.45 23.73 17.50
N LYS A 157 28.18 23.61 16.38
CA LYS A 157 28.70 24.75 15.59
C LYS A 157 28.06 24.82 14.20
N PHE A 158 27.62 26.01 13.78
CA PHE A 158 26.92 26.20 12.51
C PHE A 158 27.85 26.76 11.41
N ASP A 159 28.17 25.95 10.38
CA ASP A 159 28.96 26.35 9.20
C ASP A 159 28.11 27.14 8.20
N TYR A 160 28.25 28.46 8.27
CA TYR A 160 27.43 29.40 7.50
C TYR A 160 27.79 29.47 6.01
N ILE A 161 29.01 29.10 5.60
CA ILE A 161 29.41 29.06 4.19
C ILE A 161 28.71 27.88 3.49
N LYS A 162 28.60 26.73 4.16
CA LYS A 162 27.80 25.59 3.67
C LYS A 162 26.32 25.92 3.60
N PHE A 163 25.76 26.57 4.62
CA PHE A 163 24.35 26.99 4.61
C PHE A 163 24.05 27.96 3.47
N CYS A 164 24.89 28.98 3.25
CA CYS A 164 24.71 29.92 2.13
C CYS A 164 24.81 29.24 0.76
N LYS A 165 25.65 28.21 0.62
CA LYS A 165 25.70 27.39 -0.60
C LYS A 165 24.42 26.55 -0.75
N LEU A 166 23.95 25.90 0.30
CA LEU A 166 22.73 25.09 0.28
C LEU A 166 21.50 25.95 -0.02
N TYR A 167 21.30 27.06 0.68
CA TYR A 167 20.17 27.98 0.47
C TYR A 167 20.12 28.51 -0.96
N MET A 168 21.27 28.89 -1.54
CA MET A 168 21.32 29.34 -2.93
C MET A 168 21.04 28.21 -3.92
N THR A 169 21.54 27.00 -3.66
CA THR A 169 21.32 25.82 -4.51
C THR A 169 19.85 25.37 -4.48
N THR A 170 19.24 25.37 -3.29
CA THR A 170 17.83 25.02 -3.09
C THR A 170 16.90 26.07 -3.71
N ASN A 171 17.23 27.36 -3.61
CA ASN A 171 16.42 28.42 -4.22
C ASN A 171 16.51 28.36 -5.76
N GLU A 172 17.69 28.07 -6.33
CA GLU A 172 17.86 27.82 -7.77
C GLU A 172 17.14 26.55 -8.24
N GLN A 173 17.18 25.46 -7.47
CA GLN A 173 16.47 24.21 -7.79
C GLN A 173 14.94 24.35 -7.70
N CYS A 174 14.41 25.07 -6.70
CA CYS A 174 12.98 25.36 -6.59
C CYS A 174 12.48 26.20 -7.77
N LEU A 175 13.25 27.22 -8.20
CA LEU A 175 12.92 28.03 -9.37
C LEU A 175 12.92 27.18 -10.66
N LYS A 176 13.93 26.31 -10.81
CA LYS A 176 14.07 25.41 -11.98
C LYS A 176 12.93 24.39 -12.06
N THR A 177 12.57 23.76 -10.94
CA THR A 177 11.49 22.76 -10.87
C THR A 177 10.12 23.40 -11.16
N THR A 178 9.91 24.64 -10.70
CA THR A 178 8.66 25.38 -10.96
C THR A 178 8.55 25.81 -12.43
N LEU A 179 9.67 26.15 -13.07
CA LEU A 179 9.74 26.47 -14.51
C LEU A 179 9.52 25.23 -15.39
N GLU A 180 10.07 24.07 -15.01
CA GLU A 180 9.89 22.81 -15.73
C GLU A 180 8.43 22.35 -15.71
N LYS A 181 7.73 22.49 -14.56
CA LYS A 181 6.28 22.22 -14.46
C LYS A 181 5.44 23.09 -15.40
N LEU A 182 5.82 24.35 -15.61
CA LEU A 182 5.14 25.27 -16.53
C LEU A 182 5.39 25.00 -18.01
N GLU A 183 6.59 24.53 -18.37
CA GLU A 183 6.85 24.10 -19.75
C GLU A 183 6.04 22.85 -20.11
N VAL A 184 5.88 21.91 -19.17
CA VAL A 184 5.05 20.71 -19.34
C VAL A 184 3.57 21.08 -19.52
N ASP A 185 3.05 22.00 -18.70
CA ASP A 185 1.65 22.44 -18.78
C ASP A 185 1.36 23.28 -20.05
N SER A 186 2.34 24.06 -20.51
CA SER A 186 2.24 24.82 -21.77
C SER A 186 2.33 23.96 -23.03
N LYS A 187 3.00 22.80 -22.96
CA LYS A 187 3.04 21.79 -24.03
C LYS A 187 1.75 20.97 -24.05
N LEU A 188 1.19 20.64 -22.89
CA LEU A 188 -0.13 20.01 -22.74
C LEU A 188 -1.24 20.88 -23.35
N ARG A 189 -1.21 22.20 -23.15
CA ARG A 189 -2.21 23.11 -23.75
C ARG A 189 -2.00 23.41 -25.24
N ARG A 190 -0.80 23.18 -25.79
CA ARG A 190 -0.52 23.36 -27.23
C ARG A 190 -0.91 22.16 -28.09
N HIS A 191 -1.27 21.03 -27.47
CA HIS A 191 -1.76 19.83 -28.17
C HIS A 191 -3.28 19.67 -28.19
N GLN A 192 -4.05 20.71 -27.79
CA GLN A 192 -5.52 20.68 -27.85
C GLN A 192 -6.16 21.63 -28.87
N PHE A 193 -5.42 22.43 -29.63
CA PHE A 193 -6.01 23.19 -30.74
C PHE A 193 -5.06 23.30 -31.94
N GLY A 194 -5.53 22.78 -33.08
CA GLY A 194 -4.96 23.02 -34.39
C GLY A 194 -5.24 24.45 -34.89
N ASN A 195 -4.39 24.90 -35.80
CA ASN A 195 -4.35 26.23 -36.41
C ASN A 195 -5.72 26.77 -36.85
N HIS A 196 -6.03 28.02 -36.51
CA HIS A 196 -6.68 28.96 -37.42
C HIS A 196 -6.22 30.40 -37.14
N ILE A 197 -5.65 31.01 -38.19
CA ILE A 197 -5.47 32.45 -38.40
C ILE A 197 -6.74 32.98 -39.07
N GLU A 198 -7.06 34.26 -38.82
CA GLU A 198 -8.14 35.15 -39.32
C GLU A 198 -9.06 35.58 -38.17
N GLY A 199 -9.49 36.83 -37.95
CA GLY A 199 -9.41 38.13 -38.62
C GLY A 199 -10.34 39.09 -37.83
N PHE A 200 -10.07 40.40 -37.86
CA PHE A 200 -10.83 41.45 -37.12
C PHE A 200 -12.34 41.54 -37.46
N SER A 201 -13.21 41.93 -36.49
CA SER A 201 -14.18 43.06 -36.61
C SER A 201 -15.11 43.26 -35.37
N GLU A 202 -15.89 44.34 -35.40
CA GLU A 202 -16.41 45.24 -34.32
C GLU A 202 -17.74 44.91 -33.59
N ARG A 203 -17.86 45.48 -32.37
CA ARG A 203 -18.98 46.19 -31.68
C ARG A 203 -20.33 45.55 -31.28
N ASP A 204 -20.59 45.62 -29.94
CA ASP A 204 -21.78 46.13 -29.19
C ASP A 204 -23.18 45.43 -29.24
N PRO A 205 -24.13 45.68 -28.30
CA PRO A 205 -24.13 45.21 -26.90
C PRO A 205 -25.48 44.56 -26.45
N SER A 206 -25.49 44.06 -25.21
CA SER A 206 -26.57 43.44 -24.39
C SER A 206 -28.00 44.02 -24.49
N PRO A 207 -29.10 43.34 -24.04
CA PRO A 207 -29.44 43.32 -22.59
C PRO A 207 -30.25 42.12 -22.01
N VAL A 208 -29.87 41.73 -20.78
CA VAL A 208 -30.67 41.56 -19.53
C VAL A 208 -32.08 40.91 -19.56
N ARG A 209 -32.30 39.82 -18.80
CA ARG A 209 -33.24 39.77 -17.63
C ARG A 209 -33.17 38.47 -16.79
N LYS A 210 -33.51 38.67 -15.52
CA LYS A 210 -33.38 37.83 -14.30
C LYS A 210 -34.30 36.59 -14.24
N PRO A 211 -34.00 35.63 -13.33
CA PRO A 211 -34.81 34.43 -13.07
C PRO A 211 -35.69 34.52 -11.79
N SER A 212 -36.46 33.43 -11.56
CA SER A 212 -37.16 32.93 -10.35
C SER A 212 -38.71 33.01 -10.46
N PRO A 213 -39.52 32.13 -9.83
CA PRO A 213 -39.21 31.40 -8.59
C PRO A 213 -39.77 29.96 -8.39
N SER A 214 -39.34 29.43 -7.25
CA SER A 214 -39.65 28.24 -6.43
C SER A 214 -41.11 27.90 -6.06
N ILE A 215 -41.36 26.61 -5.73
CA ILE A 215 -42.37 26.06 -4.78
C ILE A 215 -41.78 24.73 -4.20
N ILE A 216 -41.39 24.56 -2.93
CA ILE A 216 -42.07 24.34 -1.61
C ILE A 216 -42.80 22.97 -1.40
N ARG A 217 -42.17 22.14 -0.54
CA ARG A 217 -42.63 21.21 0.54
C ARG A 217 -43.72 20.13 0.27
N LYS A 218 -43.48 18.90 0.74
CA LYS A 218 -43.83 18.40 2.10
C LYS A 218 -43.44 16.93 2.36
N THR A 219 -43.16 16.68 3.63
CA THR A 219 -42.92 15.44 4.41
C THR A 219 -44.13 14.51 4.52
N ASP A 220 -43.88 13.22 4.80
CA ASP A 220 -44.66 12.43 5.77
C ASP A 220 -43.86 11.21 6.32
N GLN A 221 -44.02 10.99 7.63
CA GLN A 221 -43.54 9.83 8.41
C GLN A 221 -44.63 8.75 8.48
N LYS A 222 -44.23 7.47 8.61
CA LYS A 222 -45.02 6.45 9.32
C LYS A 222 -44.13 5.34 9.89
N THR A 223 -44.37 5.04 11.16
CA THR A 223 -43.80 3.98 12.01
C THR A 223 -44.57 2.66 11.86
N PHE A 224 -43.90 1.53 12.08
CA PHE A 224 -44.50 0.28 12.57
C PHE A 224 -43.49 -0.54 13.39
N SER A 225 -43.99 -1.17 14.45
CA SER A 225 -43.30 -1.97 15.46
C SER A 225 -43.52 -3.47 15.26
N ASN A 226 -42.54 -4.33 15.62
CA ASN A 226 -42.70 -5.38 16.64
C ASN A 226 -41.43 -6.24 16.87
N LYS A 227 -41.27 -6.64 18.14
CA LYS A 227 -40.36 -7.63 18.77
C LYS A 227 -40.64 -9.05 18.22
N GLY A 228 -39.81 -10.08 18.31
CA GLY A 228 -38.51 -10.38 18.92
C GLY A 228 -38.33 -11.92 18.90
N ASP A 229 -37.10 -12.45 18.90
CA ASP A 229 -36.71 -13.62 19.70
C ASP A 229 -35.25 -14.03 19.47
N SER A 230 -34.64 -14.43 20.58
CA SER A 230 -33.24 -14.79 20.80
C SER A 230 -33.01 -16.30 20.78
N ARG A 231 -31.87 -16.77 20.25
CA ARG A 231 -31.00 -17.77 20.92
C ARG A 231 -29.67 -18.03 20.19
N SER A 232 -28.67 -18.23 21.02
CA SER A 232 -27.24 -18.38 20.76
C SER A 232 -26.82 -19.77 20.25
N SER A 233 -25.67 -19.84 19.60
CA SER A 233 -24.70 -20.94 19.82
C SER A 233 -23.27 -20.50 19.50
N LEU A 234 -22.40 -20.68 20.49
CA LEU A 234 -20.95 -20.49 20.48
C LEU A 234 -20.23 -21.67 19.82
N LEU A 235 -19.06 -21.38 19.24
CA LEU A 235 -17.83 -22.20 19.09
C LEU A 235 -16.88 -21.32 18.24
N SER A 236 -15.58 -21.11 18.43
CA SER A 236 -14.55 -21.24 19.47
C SER A 236 -13.25 -20.70 18.81
N ALA A 237 -12.13 -20.62 19.56
CA ALA A 237 -10.76 -20.53 19.05
C ALA A 237 -10.18 -19.15 18.63
N THR A 238 -9.74 -18.42 19.65
CA THR A 238 -8.38 -17.88 19.83
C THR A 238 -7.53 -17.61 18.56
N ARG A 239 -7.46 -16.34 18.14
CA ARG A 239 -6.32 -15.80 17.37
C ARG A 239 -5.91 -14.43 17.91
N LYS A 240 -4.66 -14.33 18.35
CA LYS A 240 -4.01 -13.11 18.83
C LYS A 240 -3.83 -12.14 17.64
N PHE A 241 -4.39 -10.94 17.73
CA PHE A 241 -4.18 -9.88 16.74
C PHE A 241 -3.56 -8.62 17.35
N LYS A 242 -2.77 -7.94 16.53
CA LYS A 242 -1.99 -6.74 16.85
C LYS A 242 -2.87 -5.50 16.66
N ALA A 243 -2.78 -4.59 17.62
CA ALA A 243 -3.54 -3.35 17.63
C ALA A 243 -2.93 -2.25 16.76
N SER A 244 -3.85 -1.43 16.22
CA SER A 244 -3.67 -0.13 15.60
C SER A 244 -3.34 0.95 16.65
N LEU A 245 -2.72 2.04 16.18
CA LEU A 245 -2.31 3.19 16.98
C LEU A 245 -3.51 3.82 17.71
N SER A 246 -3.40 3.94 19.03
CA SER A 246 -4.40 4.53 19.91
C SER A 246 -3.75 5.57 20.83
N PHE A 247 -4.50 6.62 21.13
CA PHE A 247 -4.04 7.75 21.93
C PHE A 247 -4.23 7.46 23.42
N THR A 248 -3.20 7.78 24.21
CA THR A 248 -3.19 7.59 25.66
C THR A 248 -3.69 8.85 26.37
N ILE A 249 -4.67 8.70 27.25
CA ILE A 249 -5.10 9.75 28.18
C ILE A 249 -4.75 9.26 29.58
N THR A 250 -3.80 9.94 30.21
CA THR A 250 -3.40 9.70 31.60
C THR A 250 -4.01 10.78 32.47
N MET A 251 -4.74 10.37 33.50
CA MET A 251 -5.41 11.23 34.47
C MET A 251 -4.79 10.98 35.85
N GLY A 252 -4.14 11.98 36.45
CA GLY A 252 -3.45 11.86 37.75
C GLY A 252 -4.22 12.50 38.91
N VAL A 253 -4.16 11.87 40.10
CA VAL A 253 -4.85 12.32 41.32
C VAL A 253 -4.14 13.54 41.95
N ASN A 254 -4.89 14.59 42.28
CA ASN A 254 -4.38 15.69 43.10
C ASN A 254 -4.76 15.41 44.58
N SER A 255 -3.82 14.98 45.41
CA SER A 255 -4.08 14.78 46.84
C SER A 255 -3.05 15.49 47.71
N ASN A 256 -3.49 16.61 48.30
CA ASN A 256 -3.11 16.96 49.66
C ASN A 256 -3.85 16.01 50.62
N GLN A 257 -3.13 15.54 51.64
CA GLN A 257 -3.53 14.71 52.80
C GLN A 257 -3.38 13.19 52.70
N ASN A 258 -2.36 12.72 53.43
CA ASN A 258 -2.32 11.58 54.36
C ASN A 258 -3.08 10.30 53.97
N SER A 259 -2.32 9.33 53.46
CA SER A 259 -2.62 7.91 53.67
C SER A 259 -1.34 7.14 53.99
N LYS A 260 -1.23 6.71 55.25
CA LYS A 260 -0.21 5.79 55.77
C LYS A 260 -0.20 4.49 54.96
N LEU A 261 0.92 4.18 54.31
CA LEU A 261 1.28 2.82 53.94
C LEU A 261 1.70 2.07 55.20
N LYS A 262 0.97 1.02 55.56
CA LYS A 262 1.47 0.00 56.50
C LYS A 262 2.36 -0.95 55.70
N GLU A 263 3.65 -1.00 56.02
CA GLU A 263 4.53 -2.07 55.55
C GLU A 263 4.85 -3.08 56.66
N PRO A 264 5.00 -4.37 56.30
CA PRO A 264 5.59 -5.38 57.16
C PRO A 264 7.13 -5.33 57.11
N ASN A 265 7.73 -5.53 58.28
CA ASN A 265 9.16 -5.56 58.56
C ASN A 265 10.04 -6.28 57.51
N LEU A 266 11.03 -5.55 56.98
CA LEU A 266 12.46 -5.92 56.80
C LEU A 266 13.03 -5.21 55.57
N ILE A 267 13.97 -4.28 55.83
CA ILE A 267 15.02 -3.74 54.94
C ILE A 267 14.98 -4.30 53.51
N LYS A 268 14.29 -3.59 52.61
CA LYS A 268 14.57 -3.70 51.17
C LYS A 268 14.65 -2.29 50.58
N VAL A 269 15.88 -1.94 50.24
CA VAL A 269 16.28 -0.96 49.23
C VAL A 269 15.20 -0.80 48.14
N PHE A 270 14.92 0.43 47.71
CA PHE A 270 14.05 0.80 46.57
C PHE A 270 14.56 0.22 45.23
N GLY A 271 14.64 -1.11 45.11
CA GLY A 271 15.23 -1.84 44.00
C GLY A 271 14.22 -2.75 43.32
N TRP A 272 14.07 -2.61 42.02
CA TRP A 272 13.36 -3.58 41.19
C TRP A 272 14.28 -4.77 40.87
N THR A 273 13.77 -6.00 41.02
CA THR A 273 14.48 -7.23 40.64
C THR A 273 13.64 -8.02 39.64
N GLY A 274 14.21 -8.35 38.49
CA GLY A 274 13.52 -9.15 37.46
C GLY A 274 14.45 -9.60 36.34
N GLU A 275 13.99 -10.60 35.58
CA GLU A 275 14.75 -11.12 34.43
C GLU A 275 14.49 -10.29 33.17
N LEU A 276 15.56 -9.77 32.56
CA LEU A 276 15.55 -9.05 31.30
C LEU A 276 16.45 -9.78 30.29
N GLY A 277 16.04 -9.82 29.01
CA GLY A 277 16.84 -10.41 27.94
C GLY A 277 18.05 -9.54 27.53
N PRO A 278 18.89 -9.98 26.58
CA PRO A 278 19.88 -9.09 25.97
C PRO A 278 19.19 -7.99 25.13
N GLY A 279 19.53 -6.70 25.33
CA GLY A 279 18.89 -5.62 24.58
C GLY A 279 19.26 -4.19 25.00
N ILE A 280 18.62 -3.21 24.33
CA ILE A 280 18.66 -1.79 24.70
C ILE A 280 17.41 -1.48 25.52
N TYR A 281 17.61 -0.93 26.71
CA TYR A 281 16.53 -0.62 27.65
C TYR A 281 16.37 0.90 27.81
N TRP A 282 15.11 1.34 27.84
CA TRP A 282 14.76 2.75 27.95
C TRP A 282 14.15 2.96 29.33
N LEU A 283 14.79 3.78 30.17
CA LEU A 283 14.28 4.19 31.47
C LEU A 283 13.49 5.46 31.30
N ILE A 284 12.22 5.44 31.70
CA ILE A 284 11.32 6.59 31.60
C ILE A 284 10.96 7.00 33.03
N PRO A 285 11.57 8.06 33.57
CA PRO A 285 11.21 8.54 34.90
C PRO A 285 9.84 9.21 34.84
N SER A 286 8.96 8.83 35.77
CA SER A 286 7.67 9.48 36.00
C SER A 286 7.58 9.88 37.47
N THR A 287 7.39 11.16 37.76
CA THR A 287 7.18 11.65 39.13
C THR A 287 5.69 11.80 39.43
N THR A 288 5.29 11.56 40.68
CA THR A 288 3.91 11.69 41.15
C THR A 288 3.42 13.14 41.36
N GLY A 289 4.23 14.16 41.04
CA GLY A 289 3.81 15.56 41.24
C GLY A 289 4.73 16.65 40.72
N CYS A 290 5.96 16.36 40.28
CA CYS A 290 6.84 17.38 39.70
C CYS A 290 6.54 17.59 38.21
N ARG A 291 6.20 18.81 37.82
CA ARG A 291 6.11 19.18 36.40
C ARG A 291 7.53 19.27 35.84
N LEU A 292 7.89 18.41 34.89
CA LEU A 292 9.16 18.52 34.12
C LEU A 292 9.21 19.75 33.18
N ARG A 293 8.25 20.67 33.29
CA ARG A 293 8.23 21.94 32.56
C ARG A 293 8.31 23.12 33.52
N LYS A 294 9.10 24.10 33.10
CA LYS A 294 9.23 25.41 33.70
C LYS A 294 7.91 26.17 33.60
N GLU A 295 7.08 26.10 34.62
CA GLU A 295 6.03 27.09 34.83
C GLU A 295 6.66 28.23 35.63
N ILE A 296 7.21 29.24 34.95
CA ILE A 296 7.66 30.46 35.62
C ILE A 296 6.39 31.21 36.02
N LYS A 297 5.89 30.96 37.23
CA LYS A 297 5.06 31.94 37.89
C LYS A 297 5.99 33.08 38.32
N PRO A 298 5.70 34.35 37.97
CA PRO A 298 6.43 35.46 38.54
C PRO A 298 6.13 35.48 40.04
N VAL A 299 7.12 35.10 40.85
CA VAL A 299 7.07 35.30 42.29
C VAL A 299 7.15 36.81 42.51
N THR A 300 6.11 37.39 43.14
CA THR A 300 6.05 38.83 43.39
C THR A 300 6.72 39.25 44.71
N ASP A 301 6.94 38.35 45.68
CA ASP A 301 7.58 38.67 46.96
C ASP A 301 8.43 37.50 47.51
N GLU A 302 9.60 37.80 48.10
CA GLU A 302 10.53 36.84 48.73
C GLU A 302 10.04 36.45 50.14
N ALA A 303 9.99 35.15 50.45
CA ALA A 303 9.52 34.65 51.73
C ALA A 303 10.49 35.04 52.86
N GLN A 304 9.95 35.54 53.97
CA GLN A 304 10.77 35.82 55.15
C GLN A 304 11.10 34.50 55.88
N LEU A 305 12.40 34.17 56.03
CA LEU A 305 12.83 32.92 56.68
C LEU A 305 12.93 33.04 58.21
N VAL A 306 13.32 34.22 58.71
CA VAL A 306 13.55 34.49 60.13
C VAL A 306 12.98 35.83 60.56
N TYR A 307 12.66 35.96 61.85
CA TYR A 307 12.22 37.22 62.47
C TYR A 307 12.85 37.39 63.85
N ARG A 308 12.95 38.64 64.32
CA ARG A 308 13.35 38.96 65.70
C ARG A 308 12.10 39.27 66.52
N ASP A 309 12.06 38.76 67.74
CA ASP A 309 11.01 39.11 68.69
C ASP A 309 11.29 40.46 69.38
N GLU A 310 10.42 40.86 70.31
CA GLU A 310 10.55 42.13 71.05
C GLU A 310 11.79 42.18 71.97
N THR A 311 12.42 41.03 72.25
CA THR A 311 13.63 40.91 73.07
C THR A 311 14.92 40.90 72.24
N GLY A 312 14.79 40.86 70.91
CA GLY A 312 15.89 40.82 69.95
C GLY A 312 16.37 39.40 69.61
N GLU A 313 15.72 38.36 70.14
CA GLU A 313 16.01 36.96 69.90
C GLU A 313 15.46 36.51 68.53
N LEU A 314 16.22 35.68 67.81
CA LEU A 314 15.92 35.26 66.44
C LEU A 314 15.08 33.98 66.42
N PHE A 315 14.05 33.92 65.57
CA PHE A 315 13.19 32.75 65.38
C PHE A 315 12.93 32.45 63.91
N LEU A 316 12.79 31.17 63.55
CA LEU A 316 12.34 30.74 62.22
C LEU A 316 10.84 31.01 62.02
N THR A 317 10.46 31.51 60.85
CA THR A 317 9.04 31.72 60.48
C THR A 317 8.28 30.40 60.35
N LYS A 318 6.95 30.46 60.43
CA LYS A 318 6.10 29.26 60.36
C LYS A 318 6.21 28.57 59.00
N GLU A 319 6.29 29.37 57.95
CA GLU A 319 6.40 28.95 56.56
C GLU A 319 7.74 28.24 56.35
N PHE A 320 8.85 28.80 56.82
CA PHE A 320 10.16 28.17 56.70
C PHE A 320 10.28 26.89 57.54
N ARG A 321 9.69 26.84 58.74
CA ARG A 321 9.60 25.60 59.53
C ARG A 321 8.81 24.50 58.80
N SER A 322 7.76 24.86 58.07
CA SER A 322 7.02 23.91 57.24
C SER A 322 7.91 23.36 56.13
N THR A 323 8.65 24.22 55.43
CA THR A 323 9.58 23.80 54.37
C THR A 323 10.73 22.93 54.90
N LEU A 324 11.30 23.26 56.05
CA LEU A 324 12.32 22.41 56.68
C LEU A 324 11.75 21.06 57.12
N SER A 325 10.47 21.00 57.51
CA SER A 325 9.79 19.73 57.79
C SER A 325 9.59 18.90 56.53
N ASP A 326 9.25 19.53 55.39
CA ASP A 326 9.15 18.83 54.11
C ASP A 326 10.53 18.32 53.67
N ILE A 327 11.58 19.13 53.84
CA ILE A 327 12.98 18.73 53.60
C ILE A 327 13.37 17.55 54.48
N PHE A 328 13.05 17.61 55.78
CA PHE A 328 13.29 16.53 56.73
C PHE A 328 12.66 15.22 56.26
N GLU A 329 11.39 15.27 55.80
CA GLU A 329 10.69 14.09 55.28
C GLU A 329 11.28 13.56 53.96
N VAL A 330 11.95 14.42 53.18
CA VAL A 330 12.65 14.01 51.95
C VAL A 330 13.99 13.32 52.26
N ILE A 331 14.66 13.70 53.35
CA ILE A 331 15.98 13.18 53.72
C ILE A 331 15.91 12.04 54.76
N ASP A 332 14.77 11.87 55.43
CA ASP A 332 14.40 10.68 56.23
C ASP A 332 14.07 9.53 55.26
N LEU A 333 15.11 8.79 54.86
CA LEU A 333 15.02 7.79 53.79
C LEU A 333 14.31 6.52 54.24
N ASP A 334 14.36 6.21 55.55
CA ASP A 334 13.70 5.04 56.13
C ASP A 334 12.32 5.36 56.76
N GLY A 335 11.96 6.65 56.87
CA GLY A 335 10.69 7.13 57.38
C GLY A 335 10.51 6.95 58.88
N ASN A 336 11.60 6.77 59.64
CA ASN A 336 11.56 6.49 61.06
C ASN A 336 11.34 7.76 61.92
N GLY A 337 11.41 8.94 61.30
CA GLY A 337 11.23 10.26 61.94
C GLY A 337 12.48 10.82 62.61
N LEU A 338 13.66 10.25 62.36
CA LEU A 338 14.99 10.63 62.85
C LEU A 338 15.97 10.68 61.66
N LEU A 339 17.08 11.41 61.78
CA LEU A 339 18.13 11.41 60.77
C LEU A 339 19.41 10.78 61.30
N SER A 340 19.79 9.67 60.67
CA SER A 340 21.10 9.05 60.85
C SER A 340 22.23 9.92 60.25
N LEU A 341 23.49 9.59 60.57
CA LEU A 341 24.65 10.24 59.94
C LEU A 341 24.63 10.09 58.41
N GLU A 342 24.14 8.96 57.90
CA GLU A 342 24.07 8.70 56.46
C GLU A 342 23.02 9.58 55.78
N GLU A 343 21.84 9.73 56.39
CA GLU A 343 20.75 10.59 55.91
C GLU A 343 21.07 12.07 56.05
N TYR A 344 21.71 12.47 57.15
CA TYR A 344 22.22 13.82 57.31
C TYR A 344 23.31 14.15 56.29
N ASN A 345 24.22 13.20 56.02
CA ASN A 345 25.21 13.35 54.95
C ASN A 345 24.60 13.42 53.55
N PHE A 346 23.41 12.85 53.34
CA PHE A 346 22.68 13.02 52.08
C PHE A 346 22.20 14.46 51.90
N PHE A 347 21.77 15.10 52.99
CA PHE A 347 21.44 16.53 53.01
C PHE A 347 22.69 17.40 52.80
N GLU A 348 23.75 17.21 53.59
CA GLU A 348 25.00 18.00 53.51
C GLU A 348 25.68 17.92 52.15
N LEU A 349 25.80 16.71 51.58
CA LEU A 349 26.41 16.53 50.27
C LEU A 349 25.68 17.31 49.17
N ARG A 350 24.40 17.62 49.37
CA ARG A 350 23.60 18.40 48.43
C ARG A 350 23.65 19.90 48.70
N THR A 351 23.71 20.31 49.96
CA THR A 351 23.66 21.73 50.36
C THR A 351 25.04 22.36 50.37
N SER A 352 26.01 21.72 51.05
CA SER A 352 27.39 22.18 51.23
C SER A 352 28.37 21.49 50.27
N GLY A 353 28.03 20.30 49.76
CA GLY A 353 28.91 19.52 48.88
C GLY A 353 29.96 18.70 49.62
N GLU A 354 29.98 18.77 50.94
CA GLU A 354 30.90 18.05 51.82
C GLU A 354 30.13 17.06 52.70
N LYS A 355 30.83 16.07 53.27
CA LYS A 355 30.22 15.14 54.24
C LYS A 355 30.62 15.57 55.64
N CYS A 356 29.65 15.58 56.54
CA CYS A 356 29.86 15.58 57.97
C CYS A 356 30.58 14.28 58.38
N ASP A 357 31.79 14.43 58.91
CA ASP A 357 32.57 13.32 59.45
C ASP A 357 32.07 12.92 60.85
N GLU A 358 32.59 11.82 61.39
CA GLU A 358 32.12 11.31 62.68
C GLU A 358 32.42 12.26 63.86
N GLU A 359 33.45 13.10 63.75
CA GLU A 359 33.86 14.06 64.77
C GLU A 359 32.91 15.27 64.80
N ALA A 360 32.62 15.85 63.63
CA ALA A 360 31.62 16.90 63.46
C ALA A 360 30.22 16.41 63.82
N TRP A 361 29.88 15.16 63.48
CA TRP A 361 28.60 14.57 63.85
C TRP A 361 28.48 14.36 65.36
N ALA A 362 29.57 13.99 66.06
CA ALA A 362 29.56 13.91 67.51
C ALA A 362 29.22 15.27 68.16
N VAL A 363 29.81 16.35 67.65
CA VAL A 363 29.51 17.72 68.08
C VAL A 363 28.05 18.10 67.80
N CYS A 364 27.53 17.74 66.62
CA CYS A 364 26.13 17.94 66.27
C CYS A 364 25.18 17.23 67.24
N ARG A 365 25.50 15.99 67.64
CA ARG A 365 24.67 15.21 68.58
C ARG A 365 24.69 15.73 70.01
N GLU A 366 25.78 16.39 70.42
CA GLU A 366 25.90 16.98 71.75
C GLU A 366 25.17 18.33 71.87
N ASN A 367 25.09 19.08 70.78
CA ASN A 367 24.55 20.45 70.78
C ASN A 367 23.08 20.56 70.37
N PHE A 368 22.51 19.54 69.70
CA PHE A 368 21.12 19.57 69.20
C PHE A 368 20.28 18.38 69.69
N ASP A 369 18.96 18.49 69.57
CA ASP A 369 18.04 17.44 70.03
C ASP A 369 18.20 16.14 69.23
N THR A 370 18.59 15.07 69.93
CA THR A 370 18.82 13.75 69.34
C THR A 370 18.11 12.65 70.11
N LYS A 371 17.74 11.58 69.41
CA LYS A 371 17.16 10.37 69.99
C LYS A 371 17.83 9.16 69.36
N LYS A 372 18.28 8.20 70.18
CA LYS A 372 19.04 7.02 69.73
C LYS A 372 20.31 7.36 68.90
N ASN A 373 20.97 8.47 69.22
CA ASN A 373 22.15 8.99 68.49
C ASN A 373 21.84 9.49 67.06
N GLU A 374 20.58 9.77 66.75
CA GLU A 374 20.11 10.32 65.48
C GLU A 374 19.40 11.66 65.71
N LEU A 375 19.47 12.58 64.75
CA LEU A 375 18.95 13.94 64.87
C LEU A 375 17.42 13.93 64.76
N THR A 376 16.72 14.55 65.72
CA THR A 376 15.26 14.66 65.63
C THR A 376 14.87 15.77 64.65
N ARG A 377 13.60 15.78 64.23
CA ARG A 377 13.04 16.89 63.45
C ARG A 377 13.22 18.24 64.15
N GLN A 378 13.11 18.28 65.47
CA GLN A 378 13.33 19.51 66.24
C GLN A 378 14.82 19.88 66.24
N GLY A 379 15.72 18.93 66.46
CA GLY A 379 17.16 19.15 66.38
C GLY A 379 17.61 19.67 65.02
N PHE A 380 17.01 19.18 63.93
CA PHE A 380 17.27 19.68 62.57
C PHE A 380 16.79 21.14 62.39
N MET A 381 15.65 21.52 62.96
CA MET A 381 15.20 22.91 62.96
C MET A 381 16.12 23.81 63.79
N ASP A 382 16.56 23.34 64.95
CA ASP A 382 17.43 24.09 65.86
C ASP A 382 18.83 24.31 65.24
N LEU A 383 19.31 23.34 64.47
CA LEU A 383 20.54 23.44 63.67
C LEU A 383 20.44 24.55 62.62
N ASN A 384 19.37 24.58 61.82
CA ASN A 384 19.14 25.65 60.84
C ASN A 384 18.90 27.01 61.51
N LEU A 385 18.35 27.03 62.73
CA LEU A 385 18.23 28.27 63.52
C LEU A 385 19.57 28.76 64.05
N MET A 386 20.47 27.85 64.43
CA MET A 386 21.85 28.21 64.80
C MET A 386 22.60 28.81 63.61
N GLU A 387 22.49 28.22 62.42
CA GLU A 387 23.07 28.76 61.19
C GLU A 387 22.57 30.19 60.88
N ALA A 388 21.28 30.45 61.13
CA ALA A 388 20.71 31.79 61.01
C ALA A 388 21.28 32.78 62.06
N ASN A 389 21.53 32.32 63.28
CA ASN A 389 22.08 33.13 64.37
C ASN A 389 23.56 33.47 64.16
N ASP A 390 24.35 32.55 63.60
CA ASP A 390 25.78 32.73 63.35
C ASP A 390 26.08 33.88 62.37
N ARG A 391 25.10 34.27 61.54
CA ARG A 391 25.15 35.45 60.67
C ARG A 391 24.27 36.61 61.11
N GLU A 392 23.98 36.74 62.40
CA GLU A 392 23.14 37.81 62.96
C GLU A 392 21.75 37.94 62.27
N GLY A 393 21.20 36.82 61.76
CA GLY A 393 19.90 36.77 61.09
C GLY A 393 19.91 37.05 59.58
N ASP A 394 21.07 37.07 58.92
CA ASP A 394 21.16 37.13 57.45
C ASP A 394 20.73 35.79 56.82
N PRO A 395 19.65 35.75 56.01
CA PRO A 395 19.12 34.51 55.44
C PRO A 395 19.92 33.98 54.23
N CYS A 396 21.04 34.61 53.84
CA CYS A 396 21.79 34.22 52.64
C CYS A 396 22.17 32.73 52.59
N ASP A 397 22.70 32.17 53.68
CA ASP A 397 23.16 30.77 53.70
C ASP A 397 21.96 29.79 53.70
N LEU A 398 20.90 30.11 54.44
CA LEU A 398 19.64 29.36 54.42
C LEU A 398 19.02 29.33 53.02
N TRP A 399 19.13 30.42 52.26
CA TRP A 399 18.67 30.47 50.88
C TRP A 399 19.51 29.63 49.94
N VAL A 400 20.83 29.51 50.17
CA VAL A 400 21.69 28.59 49.42
C VAL A 400 21.23 27.16 49.66
N THR A 401 21.00 26.78 50.91
CA THR A 401 20.46 25.47 51.30
C THR A 401 19.12 25.17 50.64
N LEU A 402 18.16 26.10 50.70
CA LEU A 402 16.85 25.96 50.07
C LEU A 402 16.92 25.82 48.55
N HIS A 403 17.77 26.63 47.89
CA HIS A 403 17.97 26.55 46.45
C HIS A 403 18.60 25.23 46.03
N SER A 404 19.61 24.75 46.76
CA SER A 404 20.22 23.43 46.53
C SER A 404 19.23 22.28 46.70
N MET A 405 18.26 22.42 47.61
CA MET A 405 17.15 21.48 47.78
C MET A 405 16.04 21.60 46.72
N GLY A 406 16.08 22.64 45.87
CA GLY A 406 15.16 22.83 44.74
C GLY A 406 14.00 23.79 45.00
N TYR A 407 14.02 24.52 46.12
CA TYR A 407 12.99 25.49 46.48
C TYR A 407 13.29 26.87 45.87
N ASN A 408 12.23 27.57 45.46
CA ASN A 408 12.32 28.96 44.98
C ASN A 408 12.17 29.96 46.14
N LYS A 409 12.26 31.27 45.83
CA LYS A 409 12.10 32.36 46.83
C LYS A 409 10.70 32.47 47.46
N ALA A 410 9.72 31.72 46.98
CA ALA A 410 8.38 31.61 47.57
C ALA A 410 8.22 30.35 48.44
N LEU A 411 9.31 29.61 48.72
CA LEU A 411 9.29 28.32 49.41
C LEU A 411 8.49 27.23 48.66
N GLU A 412 8.35 27.35 47.34
CA GLU A 412 7.75 26.31 46.50
C GLU A 412 8.85 25.41 45.93
N LEU A 413 8.70 24.09 46.02
CA LEU A 413 9.60 23.13 45.38
C LEU A 413 9.41 23.19 43.86
N THR A 414 10.42 23.68 43.15
CA THR A 414 10.37 23.90 41.69
C THR A 414 11.36 23.05 40.90
N GLU A 415 12.35 22.47 41.57
CA GLU A 415 13.31 21.55 40.96
C GLU A 415 13.21 20.17 41.63
N ALA A 416 13.21 19.11 40.81
CA ALA A 416 13.16 17.74 41.32
C ALA A 416 14.55 17.30 41.80
N CYS A 417 14.58 16.44 42.83
CA CYS A 417 15.81 15.83 43.32
C CYS A 417 16.47 14.96 42.22
N PRO A 418 17.76 15.13 41.91
CA PRO A 418 18.50 14.16 41.11
C PRO A 418 18.62 12.85 41.89
N PHE A 419 18.52 11.71 41.19
CA PHE A 419 18.72 10.39 41.78
C PHE A 419 19.60 9.55 40.84
N VAL A 420 20.33 8.61 41.43
CA VAL A 420 21.19 7.66 40.71
C VAL A 420 20.52 6.29 40.72
N ILE A 421 20.48 5.62 39.58
CA ILE A 421 20.03 4.23 39.49
C ILE A 421 21.24 3.35 39.19
N ASP A 422 21.59 2.49 40.14
CA ASP A 422 22.60 1.46 39.93
C ASP A 422 21.96 0.17 39.40
N ILE A 423 22.53 -0.37 38.33
CA ILE A 423 21.96 -1.51 37.61
C ILE A 423 22.95 -2.65 37.58
N TYR A 424 22.58 -3.73 38.25
CA TYR A 424 23.36 -4.95 38.36
C TYR A 424 22.77 -6.00 37.42
N ALA A 425 23.63 -6.59 36.57
CA ALA A 425 23.22 -7.61 35.63
C ALA A 425 24.24 -8.76 35.64
N GLU A 426 23.77 -9.97 35.90
CA GLU A 426 24.64 -11.14 36.09
C GLU A 426 25.29 -11.66 34.80
N LYS A 427 24.59 -11.55 33.66
CA LYS A 427 24.97 -12.24 32.41
C LYS A 427 25.44 -11.30 31.30
N CYS A 428 25.09 -10.02 31.34
CA CYS A 428 25.48 -9.06 30.30
C CYS A 428 25.51 -7.63 30.84
N LYS A 429 26.20 -6.71 30.16
CA LYS A 429 26.14 -5.28 30.47
C LYS A 429 25.03 -4.64 29.63
N PRO A 430 23.84 -4.35 30.18
CA PRO A 430 22.74 -3.79 29.40
C PRO A 430 23.10 -2.38 28.91
N LYS A 431 22.68 -2.04 27.68
CA LYS A 431 22.75 -0.66 27.19
C LYS A 431 21.47 0.05 27.62
N ILE A 432 21.62 1.03 28.51
CA ILE A 432 20.49 1.70 29.14
C ILE A 432 20.50 3.17 28.75
N LYS A 433 19.33 3.68 28.35
CA LYS A 433 19.14 5.09 28.01
C LYS A 433 18.00 5.65 28.84
N ALA A 434 18.29 6.65 29.67
CA ALA A 434 17.25 7.44 30.33
C ALA A 434 16.64 8.41 29.32
N VAL A 435 15.32 8.45 29.21
CA VAL A 435 14.61 9.29 28.22
C VAL A 435 13.40 9.95 28.87
N HIS A 436 13.23 11.25 28.64
CA HIS A 436 12.08 12.01 29.13
C HIS A 436 10.80 11.60 28.40
N MET A 437 9.65 11.65 29.09
CA MET A 437 8.34 11.26 28.53
C MET A 437 8.02 11.90 27.17
N GLU A 438 8.33 13.19 26.99
CA GLU A 438 8.06 13.93 25.73
C GLU A 438 8.91 13.46 24.55
N ALA A 439 10.12 12.95 24.78
CA ALA A 439 11.04 12.49 23.73
C ALA A 439 10.72 11.08 23.21
N CYS A 440 9.77 10.37 23.83
CA CYS A 440 9.42 8.99 23.54
C CYS A 440 8.05 8.81 22.84
N SER A 441 7.38 9.90 22.44
CA SER A 441 5.94 9.94 22.08
C SER A 441 5.46 8.72 21.28
N GLY A 442 6.05 8.41 20.13
CA GLY A 442 5.55 7.32 19.28
C GLY A 442 5.83 5.89 19.75
N GLN A 443 6.90 5.62 20.51
CA GLN A 443 7.24 4.26 20.98
C GLN A 443 6.64 3.96 22.34
N LEU A 444 6.60 4.96 23.23
CA LEU A 444 5.99 4.86 24.55
C LEU A 444 4.47 4.73 24.46
N GLU A 445 3.81 5.53 23.62
CA GLU A 445 2.36 5.40 23.38
C GLU A 445 2.01 3.97 22.93
N LYS A 446 2.76 3.39 21.99
CA LYS A 446 2.55 2.01 21.53
C LYS A 446 2.73 0.98 22.66
N ALA A 447 3.73 1.18 23.53
CA ALA A 447 3.99 0.29 24.65
C ALA A 447 2.87 0.36 25.71
N ILE A 448 2.42 1.57 26.04
CA ILE A 448 1.28 1.81 26.94
C ILE A 448 0.02 1.19 26.36
N CYS A 449 -0.29 1.47 25.09
CA CYS A 449 -1.48 0.92 24.44
C CYS A 449 -1.47 -0.61 24.46
N LYS A 450 -0.34 -1.23 24.13
CA LYS A 450 -0.21 -2.69 24.20
C LYS A 450 -0.39 -3.24 25.62
N SER A 451 0.14 -2.55 26.63
CA SER A 451 -0.02 -2.94 28.03
C SER A 451 -1.49 -2.87 28.45
N VAL A 452 -2.17 -1.75 28.18
CA VAL A 452 -3.58 -1.51 28.53
C VAL A 452 -4.50 -2.46 27.78
N LEU A 453 -4.28 -2.71 26.48
CA LEU A 453 -5.02 -3.72 25.72
C LEU A 453 -4.87 -5.13 26.29
N SER A 454 -3.78 -5.42 27.01
CA SER A 454 -3.52 -6.74 27.58
C SER A 454 -3.96 -6.89 29.04
N LYS A 455 -4.01 -5.80 29.80
CA LYS A 455 -4.23 -5.80 31.26
C LYS A 455 -5.43 -4.96 31.72
N GLY A 456 -5.96 -4.11 30.86
CA GLY A 456 -7.09 -3.23 31.16
C GLY A 456 -8.43 -3.91 30.92
N ASP A 457 -9.47 -3.36 31.55
CA ASP A 457 -10.84 -3.81 31.40
C ASP A 457 -11.42 -3.29 30.08
N ALA A 458 -11.88 -4.21 29.23
CA ALA A 458 -12.47 -3.89 27.93
C ALA A 458 -13.98 -3.66 28.05
N LYS A 459 -14.45 -2.49 27.60
CA LYS A 459 -15.88 -2.15 27.51
C LYS A 459 -16.23 -1.67 26.10
N VAL A 460 -17.24 -2.28 25.48
CA VAL A 460 -17.82 -1.79 24.22
C VAL A 460 -18.54 -0.47 24.48
N MET A 461 -18.36 0.51 23.60
CA MET A 461 -19.04 1.80 23.70
C MET A 461 -20.53 1.63 23.41
N ASP A 462 -21.38 2.20 24.26
CA ASP A 462 -22.84 2.05 24.15
C ASP A 462 -23.33 2.58 22.78
N GLY A 463 -23.99 1.72 22.01
CA GLY A 463 -24.47 2.02 20.65
C GLY A 463 -23.45 1.82 19.52
N TYR A 464 -22.21 1.40 19.81
CA TYR A 464 -21.15 1.19 18.81
C TYR A 464 -20.38 -0.13 19.05
N GLU A 465 -20.81 -1.20 18.37
CA GLU A 465 -20.26 -2.56 18.56
C GLU A 465 -18.76 -2.70 18.23
N ASN A 466 -18.24 -1.85 17.33
CA ASN A 466 -16.86 -1.92 16.84
C ASN A 466 -15.89 -0.98 17.58
N ILE A 467 -16.35 -0.23 18.58
CA ILE A 467 -15.52 0.71 19.35
C ILE A 467 -15.40 0.18 20.77
N ILE A 468 -14.17 -0.17 21.16
CA ILE A 468 -13.88 -0.78 22.47
C ILE A 468 -12.95 0.16 23.24
N VAL A 469 -13.34 0.50 24.46
CA VAL A 469 -12.53 1.28 25.39
C VAL A 469 -11.92 0.33 26.40
N HIS A 470 -10.60 0.23 26.40
CA HIS A 470 -9.81 -0.53 27.36
C HIS A 470 -9.33 0.42 28.45
N THR A 471 -9.69 0.17 29.71
CA THR A 471 -9.31 1.05 30.82
C THR A 471 -8.46 0.31 31.83
N TYR A 472 -7.28 0.84 32.11
CA TYR A 472 -6.39 0.35 33.16
C TYR A 472 -6.33 1.37 34.29
N ASN A 473 -6.69 0.94 35.49
CA ASN A 473 -6.72 1.78 36.70
C ASN A 473 -5.59 1.35 37.65
N CYS A 474 -4.86 2.32 38.20
CA CYS A 474 -4.03 2.14 39.38
C CYS A 474 -4.38 3.18 40.45
N ASP A 475 -3.74 3.11 41.61
CA ASP A 475 -4.04 3.99 42.75
C ASP A 475 -3.75 5.47 42.47
N THR A 476 -2.90 5.78 41.48
CA THR A 476 -2.43 7.14 41.20
C THR A 476 -2.80 7.67 39.81
N TRP A 477 -3.15 6.80 38.86
CA TRP A 477 -3.60 7.21 37.53
C TRP A 477 -4.59 6.26 36.85
N ILE A 478 -5.30 6.79 35.86
CA ILE A 478 -6.16 6.03 34.95
C ILE A 478 -5.61 6.17 33.54
N THR A 479 -5.56 5.06 32.79
CA THR A 479 -5.23 5.06 31.36
C THR A 479 -6.34 4.38 30.56
N SER A 480 -6.94 5.12 29.64
CA SER A 480 -7.93 4.59 28.70
C SER A 480 -7.37 4.56 27.28
N VAL A 481 -7.61 3.44 26.58
CA VAL A 481 -7.17 3.18 25.21
C VAL A 481 -8.38 2.80 24.39
N VAL A 482 -8.64 3.55 23.32
CA VAL A 482 -9.75 3.25 22.41
C VAL A 482 -9.25 2.43 21.22
N GLU A 483 -9.85 1.26 21.04
CA GLU A 483 -9.65 0.38 19.90
C GLU A 483 -10.82 0.55 18.91
N ASN A 484 -10.49 0.96 17.68
CA ASN A 484 -11.44 1.02 16.58
C ASN A 484 -11.29 -0.25 15.72
N LYS A 485 -12.30 -1.12 15.76
CA LYS A 485 -12.39 -2.33 14.93
C LYS A 485 -13.17 -2.12 13.63
N SER A 486 -13.67 -0.92 13.38
CA SER A 486 -14.37 -0.60 12.14
C SER A 486 -13.38 -0.26 11.02
N ASP A 487 -13.86 -0.37 9.78
CA ASP A 487 -13.12 0.01 8.57
C ASP A 487 -13.16 1.53 8.31
N GLU A 488 -13.87 2.28 9.16
CA GLU A 488 -14.08 3.72 9.08
C GLU A 488 -13.28 4.44 10.16
N LYS A 489 -12.86 5.67 9.85
CA LYS A 489 -12.27 6.56 10.85
C LYS A 489 -13.36 7.03 11.82
N VAL A 490 -13.05 7.04 13.11
CA VAL A 490 -14.00 7.48 14.16
C VAL A 490 -13.43 8.67 14.93
N ILE A 491 -14.29 9.65 15.22
CA ILE A 491 -13.96 10.79 16.09
C ILE A 491 -14.70 10.61 17.40
N ILE A 492 -13.95 10.59 18.51
CA ILE A 492 -14.47 10.38 19.86
C ILE A 492 -14.35 11.69 20.64
N HIS A 493 -15.47 12.18 21.16
CA HIS A 493 -15.50 13.34 22.04
C HIS A 493 -15.36 12.91 23.49
N ILE A 494 -14.47 13.57 24.21
CA ILE A 494 -14.14 13.26 25.60
C ILE A 494 -14.47 14.49 26.43
N ASN A 495 -15.29 14.30 27.45
CA ASN A 495 -15.69 15.33 28.41
C ASN A 495 -15.27 14.91 29.82
N ASN A 496 -14.35 15.68 30.41
CA ASN A 496 -13.81 15.51 31.75
C ASN A 496 -14.29 16.59 32.73
N GLU A 497 -15.26 17.45 32.39
CA GLU A 497 -15.72 18.58 33.22
C GLU A 497 -16.24 18.17 34.61
N LEU A 498 -16.72 16.94 34.76
CA LEU A 498 -17.20 16.40 36.04
C LEU A 498 -16.08 15.80 36.90
N SER A 499 -14.84 15.78 36.40
CA SER A 499 -13.69 15.23 37.12
C SER A 499 -13.24 16.20 38.21
N LYS A 500 -13.33 15.80 39.48
CA LYS A 500 -13.00 16.66 40.63
C LYS A 500 -11.59 16.46 41.17
N ASN A 501 -10.98 15.30 40.92
CA ASN A 501 -9.74 14.86 41.54
C ASN A 501 -8.69 14.40 40.52
N CYS A 502 -8.92 14.57 39.21
CA CYS A 502 -8.06 14.06 38.16
C CYS A 502 -7.73 15.14 37.12
N ILE A 503 -6.47 15.21 36.68
CA ILE A 503 -6.00 16.13 35.63
C ILE A 503 -5.54 15.32 34.41
N ASN A 504 -6.08 15.61 33.21
CA ASN A 504 -5.65 14.94 31.99
C ASN A 504 -4.37 15.56 31.40
N ASN A 505 -3.61 14.74 30.68
CA ASN A 505 -2.37 15.12 30.00
C ASN A 505 -2.51 16.20 28.89
N ARG A 506 -3.73 16.55 28.45
CA ARG A 506 -3.96 17.59 27.43
C ARG A 506 -4.32 18.95 28.01
N GLY A 507 -4.58 19.05 29.32
CA GLY A 507 -4.95 20.30 29.98
C GLY A 507 -6.29 20.90 29.53
N LEU A 508 -7.11 20.15 28.79
CA LEU A 508 -8.42 20.57 28.28
C LEU A 508 -9.52 19.71 28.90
N ASN A 509 -10.61 20.34 29.34
CA ASN A 509 -11.75 19.61 29.93
C ASN A 509 -12.59 18.88 28.87
N ILE A 510 -12.67 19.43 27.65
CA ILE A 510 -13.37 18.82 26.52
C ILE A 510 -12.43 18.81 25.30
N PHE A 511 -12.31 17.67 24.65
CA PHE A 511 -11.56 17.54 23.40
C PHE A 511 -12.05 16.36 22.55
N ALA A 512 -11.69 16.37 21.27
CA ALA A 512 -11.94 15.26 20.35
C ALA A 512 -10.65 14.46 20.08
N VAL A 513 -10.80 13.17 19.88
CA VAL A 513 -9.72 12.24 19.51
C VAL A 513 -10.15 11.49 18.27
N GLU A 514 -9.30 11.55 17.25
CA GLU A 514 -9.46 10.75 16.05
C GLU A 514 -8.87 9.35 16.27
N VAL A 515 -9.58 8.30 15.89
CA VAL A 515 -9.13 6.91 15.98
C VAL A 515 -9.17 6.29 14.59
N ALA A 516 -7.99 5.95 14.08
CA ALA A 516 -7.82 5.37 12.75
C ALA A 516 -8.61 4.04 12.61
N PRO A 517 -9.07 3.71 11.39
CA PRO A 517 -9.72 2.43 11.12
C PRO A 517 -8.78 1.25 11.33
N ASN A 518 -9.36 0.07 11.47
CA ASN A 518 -8.64 -1.19 11.43
C ASN A 518 -7.97 -1.35 10.05
N SER A 519 -6.64 -1.25 10.00
CA SER A 519 -5.88 -1.29 8.75
C SER A 519 -4.93 -2.48 8.69
N THR A 520 -4.88 -3.12 7.52
CA THR A 520 -3.89 -4.17 7.21
C THR A 520 -2.84 -3.57 6.29
N MET A 521 -1.56 -3.77 6.61
CA MET A 521 -0.45 -3.30 5.77
C MET A 521 0.28 -4.49 5.14
N ILE A 522 0.70 -4.32 3.88
CA ILE A 522 1.56 -5.27 3.19
C ILE A 522 2.98 -5.15 3.74
N GLY A 523 3.43 -6.16 4.50
CA GLY A 523 4.77 -6.19 5.08
C GLY A 523 5.79 -7.00 4.27
N ARG A 524 5.34 -7.78 3.29
CA ARG A 524 6.20 -8.64 2.46
C ARG A 524 5.66 -8.71 1.03
N LEU A 525 6.54 -8.52 0.05
CA LEU A 525 6.31 -8.83 -1.36
C LEU A 525 7.22 -9.97 -1.81
N VAL A 526 6.72 -10.80 -2.72
CA VAL A 526 7.50 -11.82 -3.42
C VAL A 526 7.37 -11.50 -4.90
N ILE A 527 8.51 -11.32 -5.57
CA ILE A 527 8.58 -10.90 -6.98
C ILE A 527 9.51 -11.86 -7.71
N GLY A 528 9.19 -12.26 -8.93
CA GLY A 528 10.13 -13.05 -9.74
C GLY A 528 11.34 -12.23 -10.16
N GLN A 529 12.45 -12.91 -10.41
CA GLN A 529 13.66 -12.28 -10.92
C GLN A 529 13.35 -11.49 -12.20
N ASN A 530 13.88 -10.26 -12.27
CA ASN A 530 13.61 -9.28 -13.34
C ASN A 530 12.12 -8.92 -13.51
N GLY A 531 11.29 -9.17 -12.50
CA GLY A 531 9.84 -8.96 -12.59
C GLY A 531 9.09 -10.05 -13.37
N ILE A 532 9.75 -11.14 -13.75
CA ILE A 532 9.17 -12.20 -14.60
C ILE A 532 8.51 -13.28 -13.71
N LEU A 533 7.19 -13.41 -13.79
CA LEU A 533 6.44 -14.57 -13.30
C LEU A 533 5.26 -14.84 -14.25
N SER A 534 5.08 -16.09 -14.67
CA SER A 534 3.87 -16.49 -15.38
C SER A 534 2.65 -16.46 -14.47
N THR A 535 1.46 -16.27 -15.04
CA THR A 535 0.19 -16.33 -14.28
C THR A 535 0.04 -17.65 -13.49
N PRO A 536 0.34 -18.82 -14.07
CA PRO A 536 0.37 -20.08 -13.32
C PRO A 536 1.37 -20.09 -12.15
N ALA A 537 2.57 -19.53 -12.34
CA ALA A 537 3.58 -19.44 -11.30
C ALA A 537 3.16 -18.52 -10.15
N VAL A 538 2.49 -17.39 -10.44
CA VAL A 538 1.91 -16.51 -9.41
C VAL A 538 0.88 -17.27 -8.59
N SER A 539 -0.06 -17.98 -9.25
CA SER A 539 -1.08 -18.79 -8.56
C SER A 539 -0.44 -19.87 -7.65
N CYS A 540 0.57 -20.56 -8.17
CA CYS A 540 1.37 -21.54 -7.42
C CYS A 540 2.01 -20.93 -6.18
N ILE A 541 2.71 -19.80 -6.33
CA ILE A 541 3.43 -19.13 -5.24
C ILE A 541 2.46 -18.62 -4.17
N ILE A 542 1.36 -17.95 -4.55
CA ILE A 542 0.33 -17.47 -3.61
C ILE A 542 -0.12 -18.62 -2.70
N ARG A 543 -0.45 -19.77 -3.30
CA ARG A 543 -0.93 -20.95 -2.59
C ARG A 543 0.15 -21.58 -1.71
N LYS A 544 1.39 -21.70 -2.22
CA LYS A 544 2.55 -22.28 -1.52
C LYS A 544 2.90 -21.48 -0.26
N ILE A 545 2.94 -20.16 -0.35
CA ILE A 545 3.36 -19.29 0.77
C ILE A 545 2.19 -18.72 1.57
N LYS A 546 0.94 -19.06 1.20
CA LYS A 546 -0.31 -18.55 1.79
C LYS A 546 -0.37 -17.02 1.77
N ALA A 547 -0.03 -16.43 0.62
CA ALA A 547 -0.15 -14.99 0.42
C ALA A 547 -1.64 -14.56 0.42
N ILE A 548 -1.89 -13.29 0.72
CA ILE A 548 -3.26 -12.74 0.69
C ILE A 548 -3.82 -12.58 -0.74
N GLY A 549 -2.94 -12.59 -1.74
CA GLY A 549 -3.23 -12.34 -3.14
C GLY A 549 -1.96 -12.02 -3.93
N GLY A 550 -2.13 -11.60 -5.19
CA GLY A 550 -1.04 -11.19 -6.07
C GLY A 550 -1.52 -10.24 -7.16
N ILE A 551 -0.61 -9.38 -7.62
CA ILE A 551 -0.85 -8.48 -8.75
C ILE A 551 0.00 -8.98 -9.91
N ILE A 552 -0.63 -9.17 -11.06
CA ILE A 552 -0.01 -9.71 -12.27
C ILE A 552 -0.10 -8.62 -13.34
N LEU A 553 1.07 -8.19 -13.82
CA LEU A 553 1.18 -7.18 -14.87
C LEU A 553 1.18 -7.90 -16.22
N THR A 554 0.01 -8.02 -16.83
CA THR A 554 -0.18 -8.73 -18.10
C THR A 554 -1.49 -8.34 -18.76
N ALA A 555 -1.46 -8.26 -20.09
CA ALA A 555 -2.64 -8.20 -20.95
C ALA A 555 -2.93 -9.56 -21.65
N SER A 556 -2.38 -10.66 -21.14
CA SER A 556 -2.51 -12.02 -21.67
C SER A 556 -2.13 -12.08 -23.15
N HIS A 557 -3.09 -12.39 -24.03
CA HIS A 557 -2.91 -12.52 -25.48
C HIS A 557 -2.79 -11.20 -26.27
N ASN A 558 -3.02 -10.06 -25.63
CA ASN A 558 -2.95 -8.75 -26.27
C ASN A 558 -1.49 -8.37 -26.60
N PRO A 559 -1.25 -7.56 -27.65
CA PRO A 559 0.10 -7.15 -28.05
C PRO A 559 0.72 -6.19 -27.04
N GLY A 560 2.06 -6.19 -26.95
CA GLY A 560 2.84 -5.36 -26.04
C GLY A 560 3.58 -4.21 -26.72
N GLY A 561 4.52 -3.60 -26.00
CA GLY A 561 5.34 -2.49 -26.49
C GLY A 561 4.71 -1.09 -26.32
N PRO A 562 5.41 -0.02 -26.76
CA PRO A 562 4.99 1.37 -26.49
C PRO A 562 3.61 1.77 -27.06
N ASN A 563 3.17 1.08 -28.12
CA ASN A 563 1.87 1.30 -28.76
C ASN A 563 0.89 0.14 -28.51
N GLY A 564 1.25 -0.82 -27.65
CA GLY A 564 0.44 -1.99 -27.33
C GLY A 564 -0.46 -1.77 -26.13
N ASP A 565 -1.04 -2.86 -25.65
CA ASP A 565 -1.93 -2.89 -24.49
C ASP A 565 -1.15 -3.13 -23.19
N PHE A 566 -1.78 -2.80 -22.06
CA PHE A 566 -1.28 -3.13 -20.73
C PHE A 566 -2.43 -3.54 -19.81
N GLY A 567 -2.19 -4.51 -18.93
CA GLY A 567 -3.20 -5.02 -18.02
C GLY A 567 -2.67 -5.23 -16.61
N ILE A 568 -3.55 -5.01 -15.63
CA ILE A 568 -3.29 -5.27 -14.22
C ILE A 568 -4.35 -6.24 -13.72
N LYS A 569 -3.96 -7.50 -13.53
CA LYS A 569 -4.81 -8.56 -13.00
C LYS A 569 -4.56 -8.71 -11.50
N PHE A 570 -5.64 -8.87 -10.73
CA PHE A 570 -5.57 -9.09 -9.29
C PHE A 570 -6.11 -10.47 -8.92
N ASN A 571 -5.26 -11.26 -8.27
CA ASN A 571 -5.59 -12.57 -7.72
C ASN A 571 -5.69 -12.50 -6.20
N ILE A 572 -6.55 -13.34 -5.63
CA ILE A 572 -6.81 -13.39 -4.18
C ILE A 572 -6.08 -14.56 -3.52
N SER A 573 -6.32 -14.78 -2.23
CA SER A 573 -5.57 -15.71 -1.38
C SER A 573 -5.65 -17.19 -1.79
N ASN A 574 -6.69 -17.61 -2.51
CA ASN A 574 -6.76 -18.97 -3.06
C ASN A 574 -5.82 -19.17 -4.27
N GLY A 575 -5.25 -18.09 -4.80
CA GLY A 575 -4.38 -18.05 -5.97
C GLY A 575 -5.08 -17.73 -7.30
N GLY A 576 -6.40 -17.57 -7.31
CA GLY A 576 -7.19 -17.34 -8.53
C GLY A 576 -7.65 -15.88 -8.71
N PRO A 577 -8.30 -15.56 -9.83
CA PRO A 577 -8.76 -14.21 -10.13
C PRO A 577 -9.73 -13.70 -9.06
N ALA A 578 -9.71 -12.37 -8.82
CA ALA A 578 -10.66 -11.74 -7.94
C ALA A 578 -12.12 -11.97 -8.41
N PRO A 579 -13.04 -12.37 -7.50
CA PRO A 579 -14.47 -12.48 -7.78
C PRO A 579 -15.12 -11.10 -7.93
N GLU A 580 -16.35 -11.06 -8.45
CA GLU A 580 -17.07 -9.82 -8.77
C GLU A 580 -17.18 -8.86 -7.59
N ALA A 581 -17.50 -9.38 -6.40
CA ALA A 581 -17.58 -8.56 -5.19
C ALA A 581 -16.28 -7.78 -4.89
N ILE A 582 -15.12 -8.35 -5.22
CA ILE A 582 -13.82 -7.69 -5.02
C ILE A 582 -13.53 -6.73 -6.17
N THR A 583 -13.76 -7.11 -7.42
CA THR A 583 -13.55 -6.21 -8.56
C THR A 583 -14.46 -4.99 -8.52
N ASP A 584 -15.72 -5.17 -8.11
CA ASP A 584 -16.67 -4.08 -7.91
C ASP A 584 -16.22 -3.14 -6.79
N LYS A 585 -15.72 -3.69 -5.68
CA LYS A 585 -15.16 -2.89 -4.58
C LYS A 585 -13.96 -2.07 -5.04
N ILE A 586 -13.02 -2.68 -5.78
CA ILE A 586 -11.87 -1.97 -6.39
C ILE A 586 -12.37 -0.87 -7.32
N PHE A 587 -13.36 -1.15 -8.17
CA PHE A 587 -13.94 -0.17 -9.08
C PHE A 587 -14.62 0.99 -8.35
N GLN A 588 -15.41 0.73 -7.30
CA GLN A 588 -16.02 1.80 -6.50
C GLN A 588 -14.95 2.69 -5.85
N ILE A 589 -13.92 2.10 -5.24
CA ILE A 589 -12.81 2.84 -4.64
C ILE A 589 -12.10 3.70 -5.69
N SER A 590 -11.84 3.16 -6.89
CA SER A 590 -11.15 3.88 -7.96
C SER A 590 -11.89 5.14 -8.43
N LYS A 591 -13.23 5.16 -8.36
CA LYS A 591 -14.06 6.31 -8.76
C LYS A 591 -14.07 7.44 -7.75
N THR A 592 -13.71 7.17 -6.50
CA THR A 592 -13.82 8.12 -5.38
C THR A 592 -12.50 8.30 -4.62
N ILE A 593 -11.37 7.88 -5.20
CA ILE A 593 -10.07 8.01 -4.57
C ILE A 593 -9.64 9.49 -4.51
N GLU A 594 -9.29 9.99 -3.32
CA GLU A 594 -8.84 11.38 -3.12
C GLU A 594 -7.32 11.47 -2.89
N GLU A 595 -6.72 10.42 -2.32
CA GLU A 595 -5.30 10.36 -2.00
C GLU A 595 -4.77 8.92 -2.07
N TYR A 596 -3.45 8.76 -2.17
CA TYR A 596 -2.74 7.48 -2.05
C TYR A 596 -1.39 7.68 -1.35
N ALA A 597 -0.92 6.66 -0.63
CA ALA A 597 0.37 6.69 0.06
C ALA A 597 1.49 6.07 -0.79
N ILE A 598 2.70 6.65 -0.73
CA ILE A 598 3.88 6.18 -1.48
C ILE A 598 5.17 6.40 -0.70
N CYS A 599 6.15 5.50 -0.87
CA CYS A 599 7.53 5.67 -0.40
C CYS A 599 8.43 5.95 -1.62
N PRO A 600 8.62 7.24 -2.01
CA PRO A 600 9.26 7.58 -3.29
C PRO A 600 10.74 7.17 -3.38
N ASP A 601 11.41 7.07 -2.24
CA ASP A 601 12.85 6.75 -2.17
C ASP A 601 13.13 5.24 -2.15
N LEU A 602 12.09 4.40 -2.04
CA LEU A 602 12.25 2.95 -2.01
C LEU A 602 12.60 2.43 -3.40
N LYS A 603 13.79 1.81 -3.51
CA LYS A 603 14.25 1.17 -4.75
C LYS A 603 14.56 -0.30 -4.50
N VAL A 604 14.02 -1.15 -5.36
CA VAL A 604 14.24 -2.60 -5.35
C VAL A 604 15.09 -2.97 -6.56
N ASP A 605 16.12 -3.78 -6.35
CA ASP A 605 16.85 -4.40 -7.46
C ASP A 605 16.16 -5.73 -7.84
N LEU A 606 15.49 -5.77 -9.00
CA LEU A 606 14.77 -6.97 -9.44
C LEU A 606 15.70 -8.07 -9.97
N GLY A 607 16.96 -7.77 -10.28
CA GLY A 607 17.92 -8.74 -10.82
C GLY A 607 18.56 -9.62 -9.76
N LEU A 608 18.65 -9.12 -8.52
CA LEU A 608 19.32 -9.79 -7.41
C LEU A 608 18.35 -10.69 -6.63
N LEU A 609 18.50 -12.01 -6.79
CA LEU A 609 17.78 -13.01 -5.99
C LEU A 609 18.03 -12.82 -4.48
N GLY A 610 17.00 -13.05 -3.68
CA GLY A 610 17.07 -13.01 -2.21
C GLY A 610 16.21 -11.93 -1.57
N LYS A 611 16.42 -11.73 -0.27
CA LYS A 611 15.63 -10.80 0.55
C LYS A 611 16.28 -9.43 0.60
N GLN A 612 15.49 -8.40 0.33
CA GLN A 612 15.82 -6.99 0.48
C GLN A 612 14.88 -6.40 1.54
N GLN A 613 15.46 -5.78 2.58
CA GLN A 613 14.70 -5.23 3.70
C GLN A 613 14.82 -3.71 3.73
N PHE A 614 13.69 -3.04 3.99
CA PHE A 614 13.57 -1.60 4.00
C PHE A 614 12.93 -1.14 5.30
N ASP A 615 13.65 -0.32 6.06
CA ASP A 615 13.11 0.32 7.26
C ASP A 615 12.25 1.51 6.83
N LEU A 616 10.97 1.46 7.18
CA LEU A 616 10.02 2.52 6.88
C LEU A 616 9.84 3.42 8.08
N GLU A 617 9.78 4.74 7.85
CA GLU A 617 9.52 5.71 8.91
C GLU A 617 8.24 5.35 9.70
N ASN A 618 8.32 5.48 11.02
CA ASN A 618 7.22 5.18 11.95
C ASN A 618 6.72 3.72 11.95
N LYS A 619 7.43 2.76 11.31
CA LYS A 619 7.12 1.32 11.34
C LYS A 619 8.16 0.52 12.15
N PHE A 620 7.68 -0.43 12.95
CA PHE A 620 8.54 -1.27 13.81
C PHE A 620 9.14 -2.47 13.08
N LYS A 621 8.45 -2.97 12.04
CA LYS A 621 8.92 -4.09 11.24
C LYS A 621 9.38 -3.57 9.89
N PRO A 622 10.51 -4.08 9.36
CA PRO A 622 10.94 -3.74 8.01
C PRO A 622 9.93 -4.26 7.00
N PHE A 623 9.76 -3.50 5.92
CA PHE A 623 9.13 -3.98 4.70
C PHE A 623 10.11 -4.90 3.98
N THR A 624 9.68 -6.09 3.58
CA THR A 624 10.55 -7.10 2.95
C THR A 624 10.13 -7.33 1.51
N VAL A 625 11.07 -7.23 0.58
CA VAL A 625 10.90 -7.72 -0.80
C VAL A 625 11.76 -8.95 -0.99
N GLU A 626 11.20 -10.03 -1.49
CA GLU A 626 11.93 -11.25 -1.79
C GLU A 626 11.88 -11.53 -3.29
N ILE A 627 13.04 -11.42 -3.92
CA ILE A 627 13.22 -11.74 -5.33
C ILE A 627 13.49 -13.25 -5.43
N VAL A 628 12.62 -13.98 -6.12
CA VAL A 628 12.68 -15.43 -6.27
C VAL A 628 12.98 -15.83 -7.70
N ASP A 629 13.56 -17.03 -7.88
CA ASP A 629 13.67 -17.61 -9.22
C ASP A 629 12.27 -17.78 -9.81
N SER A 630 12.09 -17.34 -11.06
CA SER A 630 10.79 -17.32 -11.72
C SER A 630 10.18 -18.71 -11.92
N VAL A 631 11.01 -19.76 -11.97
CA VAL A 631 10.62 -21.10 -12.41
C VAL A 631 10.64 -22.12 -11.27
N GLU A 632 11.56 -22.02 -10.30
CA GLU A 632 11.80 -23.05 -9.28
C GLU A 632 10.53 -23.56 -8.59
N ALA A 633 9.75 -22.66 -8.00
CA ALA A 633 8.60 -23.05 -7.19
C ALA A 633 7.53 -23.77 -8.03
N TYR A 634 7.37 -23.31 -9.27
CA TYR A 634 6.45 -23.85 -10.25
C TYR A 634 6.94 -25.21 -10.81
N ALA A 635 8.21 -25.33 -11.19
CA ALA A 635 8.81 -26.60 -11.61
C ALA A 635 8.74 -27.66 -10.50
N THR A 636 8.96 -27.26 -9.24
CA THR A 636 8.79 -28.14 -8.08
C THR A 636 7.36 -28.64 -7.93
N MET A 637 6.35 -27.81 -8.20
CA MET A 637 4.96 -28.24 -8.23
C MET A 637 4.71 -29.25 -9.35
N LEU A 638 5.17 -28.97 -10.58
CA LEU A 638 4.97 -29.86 -11.73
C LEU A 638 5.65 -31.23 -11.56
N ARG A 639 6.83 -31.28 -10.94
CA ARG A 639 7.50 -32.54 -10.57
C ARG A 639 6.66 -33.45 -9.68
N ASN A 640 5.80 -32.87 -8.85
CA ASN A 640 4.89 -33.65 -7.99
C ASN A 640 3.59 -34.05 -8.70
N ILE A 641 3.33 -33.51 -9.89
CA ILE A 641 2.10 -33.76 -10.66
C ILE A 641 2.35 -34.82 -11.74
N PHE A 642 3.47 -34.72 -12.44
CA PHE A 642 3.81 -35.54 -13.61
C PHE A 642 4.98 -36.47 -13.33
N ASP A 643 5.07 -37.57 -14.09
CA ASP A 643 6.24 -38.44 -14.08
C ASP A 643 7.33 -37.85 -14.99
N PHE A 644 8.24 -37.08 -14.39
CA PHE A 644 9.35 -36.45 -15.11
C PHE A 644 10.34 -37.48 -15.67
N SER A 645 10.39 -38.71 -15.12
CA SER A 645 11.24 -39.77 -15.67
C SER A 645 10.68 -40.27 -17.00
N ALA A 646 9.38 -40.58 -17.05
CA ALA A 646 8.72 -41.01 -18.28
C ALA A 646 8.74 -39.92 -19.36
N LEU A 647 8.54 -38.66 -18.97
CA LEU A 647 8.63 -37.52 -19.89
C LEU A 647 10.05 -37.31 -20.42
N LYS A 648 11.07 -37.49 -19.57
CA LYS A 648 12.47 -37.40 -19.99
C LYS A 648 12.83 -38.50 -20.97
N GLU A 649 12.36 -39.73 -20.75
CA GLU A 649 12.53 -40.84 -21.69
C GLU A 649 11.85 -40.55 -23.04
N LEU A 650 10.65 -39.97 -23.03
CA LEU A 650 9.92 -39.60 -24.24
C LEU A 650 10.67 -38.55 -25.09
N LEU A 651 11.28 -37.55 -24.44
CA LEU A 651 11.90 -36.40 -25.10
C LEU A 651 13.40 -36.55 -25.38
N SER A 652 14.04 -37.58 -24.81
CA SER A 652 15.48 -37.84 -24.93
C SER A 652 15.80 -39.10 -25.75
N GLY A 653 17.04 -39.21 -26.23
CA GLY A 653 17.51 -40.41 -26.92
C GLY A 653 17.22 -40.46 -28.43
N PRO A 654 17.49 -41.62 -29.09
CA PRO A 654 17.42 -41.77 -30.54
C PRO A 654 15.98 -41.80 -31.07
N ASN A 655 15.05 -42.38 -30.31
CA ASN A 655 13.63 -42.51 -30.67
C ASN A 655 12.76 -41.40 -30.03
N ARG A 656 13.38 -40.27 -29.67
CA ARG A 656 12.68 -39.17 -29.01
C ARG A 656 11.52 -38.64 -29.84
N LEU A 657 10.46 -38.21 -29.15
CA LEU A 657 9.41 -37.39 -29.73
C LEU A 657 10.01 -36.04 -30.16
N LYS A 658 9.87 -35.66 -31.43
CA LYS A 658 10.37 -34.38 -31.91
C LYS A 658 9.34 -33.30 -31.65
N ILE A 659 9.67 -32.36 -30.76
CA ILE A 659 8.74 -31.31 -30.36
C ILE A 659 9.17 -29.92 -30.85
N ARG A 660 8.20 -29.01 -31.01
CA ARG A 660 8.41 -27.57 -31.22
C ARG A 660 7.49 -26.77 -30.31
N ILE A 661 8.08 -25.97 -29.43
CA ILE A 661 7.36 -25.28 -28.37
C ILE A 661 7.67 -23.79 -28.50
N ASP A 662 6.67 -23.03 -28.90
CA ASP A 662 6.74 -21.61 -29.16
C ASP A 662 6.22 -20.82 -27.95
N ALA A 663 7.09 -20.04 -27.31
CA ALA A 663 6.68 -19.17 -26.21
C ALA A 663 6.19 -17.79 -26.67
N MET A 664 6.15 -17.53 -27.99
CA MET A 664 5.72 -16.28 -28.62
C MET A 664 6.38 -15.04 -28.01
N HIS A 665 7.66 -15.15 -27.64
CA HIS A 665 8.42 -14.12 -26.94
C HIS A 665 7.80 -13.66 -25.60
N GLY A 666 6.89 -14.44 -25.04
CA GLY A 666 6.21 -14.18 -23.79
C GLY A 666 6.90 -14.80 -22.57
N VAL A 667 6.20 -14.76 -21.45
CA VAL A 667 6.74 -15.12 -20.12
C VAL A 667 7.17 -16.59 -20.02
N VAL A 668 6.63 -17.47 -20.86
CA VAL A 668 6.84 -18.93 -20.79
C VAL A 668 8.22 -19.37 -21.27
N GLY A 669 8.97 -18.49 -21.94
CA GLY A 669 10.29 -18.82 -22.51
C GLY A 669 11.29 -19.46 -21.52
N PRO A 670 11.56 -18.85 -20.35
CA PRO A 670 12.40 -19.43 -19.32
C PRO A 670 11.86 -20.75 -18.74
N TYR A 671 10.53 -20.92 -18.69
CA TYR A 671 9.89 -22.14 -18.19
C TYR A 671 10.11 -23.31 -19.15
N VAL A 672 9.96 -23.08 -20.47
CA VAL A 672 10.24 -24.08 -21.50
C VAL A 672 11.71 -24.49 -21.49
N LYS A 673 12.62 -23.51 -21.42
CA LYS A 673 14.07 -23.80 -21.38
C LYS A 673 14.47 -24.61 -20.15
N LYS A 674 14.09 -24.16 -18.94
CA LYS A 674 14.48 -24.85 -17.71
C LYS A 674 13.79 -26.20 -17.53
N ILE A 675 12.50 -26.32 -17.86
CA ILE A 675 11.73 -27.54 -17.59
C ILE A 675 11.86 -28.52 -18.77
N LEU A 676 11.45 -28.12 -19.98
CA LEU A 676 11.43 -29.06 -21.12
C LEU A 676 12.84 -29.38 -21.63
N CYS A 677 13.74 -28.39 -21.70
CA CYS A 677 15.07 -28.60 -22.27
C CYS A 677 16.09 -29.09 -21.23
N GLU A 678 16.31 -28.33 -20.16
CA GLU A 678 17.36 -28.66 -19.18
C GLU A 678 16.97 -29.86 -18.31
N GLU A 679 15.76 -29.88 -17.75
CA GLU A 679 15.33 -30.94 -16.82
C GLU A 679 14.88 -32.22 -17.55
N LEU A 680 13.98 -32.09 -18.54
CA LEU A 680 13.41 -33.21 -19.32
C LEU A 680 14.23 -33.59 -20.56
N GLY A 681 15.30 -32.87 -20.90
CA GLY A 681 16.26 -33.27 -21.92
C GLY A 681 15.82 -33.06 -23.38
N ALA A 682 14.77 -32.27 -23.63
CA ALA A 682 14.43 -31.89 -25.00
C ALA A 682 15.59 -31.08 -25.61
N PRO A 683 15.94 -31.30 -26.89
CA PRO A 683 17.00 -30.51 -27.54
C PRO A 683 16.67 -29.01 -27.53
N ALA A 684 17.68 -28.15 -27.40
CA ALA A 684 17.48 -26.70 -27.30
C ALA A 684 16.71 -26.08 -28.48
N ASN A 685 16.80 -26.67 -29.69
CA ASN A 685 16.03 -26.23 -30.85
C ASN A 685 14.53 -26.51 -30.75
N SER A 686 14.08 -27.22 -29.71
CA SER A 686 12.67 -27.40 -29.38
C SER A 686 12.05 -26.12 -28.82
N ALA A 687 12.85 -25.26 -28.18
CA ALA A 687 12.42 -24.01 -27.58
C ALA A 687 12.50 -22.86 -28.59
N VAL A 688 11.35 -22.45 -29.13
CA VAL A 688 11.22 -21.39 -30.13
C VAL A 688 10.69 -20.12 -29.45
N ASN A 689 11.23 -18.96 -29.83
CA ASN A 689 10.86 -17.65 -29.27
C ASN A 689 10.87 -17.59 -27.73
N CYS A 690 11.75 -18.38 -27.10
CA CYS A 690 11.83 -18.54 -25.64
C CYS A 690 12.72 -17.49 -24.95
N VAL A 691 12.76 -16.26 -25.47
CA VAL A 691 13.37 -15.10 -24.83
C VAL A 691 12.25 -14.07 -24.68
N PRO A 692 11.85 -13.71 -23.44
CA PRO A 692 10.83 -12.70 -23.22
C PRO A 692 11.25 -11.35 -23.81
N LEU A 693 10.37 -10.72 -24.58
CA LEU A 693 10.55 -9.38 -25.16
C LEU A 693 9.39 -8.47 -24.75
N GLU A 694 9.66 -7.19 -24.50
CA GLU A 694 8.65 -6.23 -24.04
C GLU A 694 7.52 -5.98 -25.05
N ASP A 695 7.79 -6.22 -26.34
CA ASP A 695 6.87 -6.07 -27.47
C ASP A 695 6.48 -7.43 -28.09
N PHE A 696 6.86 -8.54 -27.46
CA PHE A 696 6.68 -9.90 -27.98
C PHE A 696 7.24 -10.11 -29.40
N GLY A 697 8.29 -9.38 -29.76
CA GLY A 697 8.87 -9.42 -31.11
C GLY A 697 8.00 -8.71 -32.16
N GLY A 698 7.11 -7.81 -31.75
CA GLY A 698 6.21 -7.05 -32.61
C GLY A 698 4.94 -7.80 -33.05
N HIS A 699 4.60 -8.91 -32.39
CA HIS A 699 3.47 -9.78 -32.73
C HIS A 699 2.45 -9.89 -31.58
N HIS A 700 1.27 -10.42 -31.87
CA HIS A 700 0.30 -10.81 -30.84
C HIS A 700 0.73 -12.14 -30.21
N PRO A 701 0.95 -12.21 -28.88
CA PRO A 701 1.22 -13.47 -28.19
C PRO A 701 -0.09 -14.23 -27.94
N ASP A 702 -0.82 -14.60 -29.00
CA ASP A 702 -2.10 -15.32 -28.93
C ASP A 702 -1.99 -16.68 -29.64
N PRO A 703 -2.04 -17.82 -28.91
CA PRO A 703 -1.78 -19.12 -29.48
C PRO A 703 -2.99 -19.63 -30.25
N ASN A 704 -3.13 -19.20 -31.50
CA ASN A 704 -4.14 -19.68 -32.43
C ASN A 704 -3.56 -19.86 -33.85
N LEU A 705 -4.33 -20.46 -34.75
CA LEU A 705 -3.87 -20.77 -36.12
C LEU A 705 -3.50 -19.53 -36.96
N THR A 706 -3.96 -18.35 -36.57
CA THR A 706 -3.69 -17.08 -37.27
C THR A 706 -2.37 -16.47 -36.80
N TYR A 707 -2.21 -16.26 -35.49
CA TYR A 707 -1.04 -15.55 -34.94
C TYR A 707 0.17 -16.46 -34.70
N ALA A 708 -0.03 -17.75 -34.45
CA ALA A 708 1.05 -18.74 -34.37
C ALA A 708 1.32 -19.41 -35.74
N ALA A 709 1.16 -18.67 -36.85
CA ALA A 709 1.32 -19.18 -38.21
C ALA A 709 2.70 -19.82 -38.46
N ASP A 710 3.77 -19.22 -37.92
CA ASP A 710 5.13 -19.75 -38.08
C ASP A 710 5.29 -21.15 -37.48
N LEU A 711 4.67 -21.39 -36.32
CA LEU A 711 4.63 -22.72 -35.72
C LEU A 711 3.82 -23.68 -36.61
N VAL A 712 2.66 -23.25 -37.11
CA VAL A 712 1.80 -24.07 -37.98
C VAL A 712 2.55 -24.48 -39.26
N GLU A 713 3.23 -23.55 -39.93
CA GLU A 713 4.04 -23.83 -41.12
C GLU A 713 5.22 -24.75 -40.81
N THR A 714 5.87 -24.57 -39.66
CA THR A 714 6.92 -25.48 -39.20
C THR A 714 6.38 -26.90 -38.99
N MET A 715 5.22 -27.05 -38.35
CA MET A 715 4.59 -28.35 -38.11
C MET A 715 4.10 -29.02 -39.41
N LYS A 716 3.66 -28.26 -40.41
CA LYS A 716 3.25 -28.77 -41.73
C LYS A 716 4.38 -29.49 -42.48
N SER A 717 5.65 -29.18 -42.19
CA SER A 717 6.81 -29.90 -42.76
C SER A 717 6.78 -31.42 -42.47
N GLY A 718 6.11 -31.85 -41.39
CA GLY A 718 6.09 -33.24 -40.95
C GLY A 718 7.36 -33.69 -40.23
N GLU A 719 8.30 -32.78 -39.95
CA GLU A 719 9.54 -33.10 -39.22
C GLU A 719 9.32 -33.32 -37.73
N HIS A 720 8.30 -32.68 -37.16
CA HIS A 720 7.96 -32.70 -35.73
C HIS A 720 6.65 -33.43 -35.50
N ASP A 721 6.57 -34.15 -34.38
CA ASP A 721 5.42 -35.00 -34.04
C ASP A 721 4.42 -34.26 -33.12
N PHE A 722 4.90 -33.24 -32.39
CA PHE A 722 4.12 -32.43 -31.47
C PHE A 722 4.56 -30.97 -31.48
N GLY A 723 3.60 -30.06 -31.57
CA GLY A 723 3.80 -28.62 -31.52
C GLY A 723 2.93 -27.98 -30.44
N ALA A 724 3.42 -26.92 -29.79
CA ALA A 724 2.60 -26.11 -28.90
C ALA A 724 2.99 -24.63 -28.92
N ALA A 725 2.02 -23.75 -28.70
CA ALA A 725 2.23 -22.31 -28.52
C ALA A 725 1.57 -21.83 -27.22
N PHE A 726 2.13 -20.79 -26.59
CA PHE A 726 1.61 -20.18 -25.37
C PHE A 726 1.30 -18.69 -25.56
N ASP A 727 0.42 -18.14 -24.74
CA ASP A 727 0.15 -16.70 -24.71
C ASP A 727 1.14 -15.91 -23.83
N GLY A 728 0.94 -14.58 -23.76
CA GLY A 728 1.88 -13.65 -23.11
C GLY A 728 2.16 -13.96 -21.64
N ASP A 729 1.16 -14.40 -20.86
CA ASP A 729 1.32 -14.80 -19.45
C ASP A 729 1.31 -16.31 -19.18
N GLY A 730 1.16 -17.14 -20.22
CA GLY A 730 1.34 -18.58 -20.18
C GLY A 730 0.17 -19.38 -19.61
N ASP A 731 -1.01 -18.78 -19.54
CA ASP A 731 -2.22 -19.46 -19.07
C ASP A 731 -2.99 -20.15 -20.21
N ARG A 732 -2.67 -19.85 -21.49
CA ARG A 732 -3.25 -20.51 -22.67
C ARG A 732 -2.27 -21.42 -23.39
N ASN A 733 -2.81 -22.38 -24.14
CA ASN A 733 -2.05 -23.29 -24.98
C ASN A 733 -2.81 -23.68 -26.26
N MET A 734 -2.09 -23.66 -27.38
CA MET A 734 -2.49 -24.38 -28.59
C MET A 734 -1.68 -25.66 -28.72
N ILE A 735 -2.33 -26.74 -29.16
CA ILE A 735 -1.69 -28.05 -29.37
C ILE A 735 -1.82 -28.43 -30.85
N LEU A 736 -0.69 -28.83 -31.44
CA LEU A 736 -0.57 -29.30 -32.81
C LEU A 736 0.04 -30.70 -32.83
N GLY A 737 -0.53 -31.57 -33.66
CA GLY A 737 0.10 -32.81 -34.07
C GLY A 737 1.00 -32.63 -35.29
N LYS A 738 1.53 -33.75 -35.76
CA LYS A 738 2.29 -33.85 -37.00
C LYS A 738 1.51 -33.26 -38.19
N HIS A 739 2.22 -32.71 -39.17
CA HIS A 739 1.64 -32.08 -40.37
C HIS A 739 0.72 -30.87 -40.07
N GLY A 740 0.85 -30.26 -38.90
CA GLY A 740 0.00 -29.15 -38.48
C GLY A 740 -1.42 -29.58 -38.10
N PHE A 741 -1.61 -30.85 -37.71
CA PHE A 741 -2.91 -31.34 -37.24
C PHE A 741 -3.39 -30.54 -36.03
N PHE A 742 -4.45 -29.76 -36.19
CA PHE A 742 -4.97 -28.89 -35.16
C PHE A 742 -5.82 -29.65 -34.14
N VAL A 743 -5.43 -29.59 -32.86
CA VAL A 743 -6.27 -30.08 -31.77
C VAL A 743 -7.12 -28.91 -31.27
N ASN A 744 -8.43 -28.96 -31.55
CA ASN A 744 -9.34 -27.96 -31.03
C ASN A 744 -9.29 -27.94 -29.48
N PRO A 745 -9.26 -26.76 -28.81
CA PRO A 745 -9.16 -26.70 -27.35
C PRO A 745 -10.27 -27.43 -26.60
N SER A 746 -11.48 -27.48 -27.16
CA SER A 746 -12.61 -28.21 -26.58
C SER A 746 -12.38 -29.73 -26.62
N ASP A 747 -11.79 -30.24 -27.71
CA ASP A 747 -11.39 -31.64 -27.82
C ASP A 747 -10.16 -31.94 -26.95
N SER A 748 -9.24 -30.98 -26.79
CA SER A 748 -8.04 -31.12 -25.96
C SER A 748 -8.41 -31.49 -24.51
N VAL A 749 -9.32 -30.72 -23.88
CA VAL A 749 -9.76 -31.02 -22.51
C VAL A 749 -10.51 -32.36 -22.42
N ALA A 750 -11.28 -32.74 -23.45
CA ALA A 750 -11.98 -34.02 -23.50
C ALA A 750 -11.01 -35.20 -23.62
N VAL A 751 -9.96 -35.09 -24.44
CA VAL A 751 -8.93 -36.12 -24.58
C VAL A 751 -8.12 -36.27 -23.29
N ILE A 752 -7.75 -35.16 -22.65
CA ILE A 752 -7.10 -35.19 -21.33
C ILE A 752 -8.02 -35.88 -20.32
N ALA A 753 -9.31 -35.53 -20.26
CA ALA A 753 -10.27 -36.18 -19.36
C ALA A 753 -10.38 -37.70 -19.60
N ALA A 754 -10.39 -38.13 -20.87
CA ALA A 754 -10.51 -39.54 -21.23
C ALA A 754 -9.25 -40.37 -20.92
N ASN A 755 -8.10 -39.73 -20.78
CA ASN A 755 -6.81 -40.36 -20.48
C ASN A 755 -6.20 -39.83 -19.16
N ILE A 756 -7.02 -39.25 -18.28
CA ILE A 756 -6.56 -38.45 -17.14
C ILE A 756 -5.66 -39.23 -16.17
N PHE A 757 -5.86 -40.55 -16.08
CA PHE A 757 -5.06 -41.43 -15.24
C PHE A 757 -3.69 -41.79 -15.82
N SER A 758 -3.30 -41.27 -16.99
CA SER A 758 -1.89 -41.24 -17.44
C SER A 758 -1.02 -40.28 -16.61
N ILE A 759 -1.64 -39.45 -15.76
CA ILE A 759 -0.97 -38.42 -14.97
C ILE A 759 -0.98 -38.86 -13.49
N PRO A 760 0.19 -39.01 -12.83
CA PRO A 760 0.29 -39.49 -11.45
C PRO A 760 -0.56 -38.73 -10.45
N TYR A 761 -0.69 -37.41 -10.60
CA TYR A 761 -1.54 -36.57 -9.75
C TYR A 761 -2.97 -37.13 -9.64
N PHE A 762 -3.64 -37.41 -10.77
CA PHE A 762 -5.02 -37.89 -10.75
C PHE A 762 -5.17 -39.35 -10.37
N GLN A 763 -4.10 -40.16 -10.51
CA GLN A 763 -4.06 -41.50 -9.93
C GLN A 763 -4.12 -41.43 -8.39
N GLN A 764 -3.47 -40.43 -7.79
CA GLN A 764 -3.41 -40.25 -6.34
C GLN A 764 -4.63 -39.50 -5.78
N THR A 765 -5.09 -38.44 -6.46
CA THR A 765 -6.18 -37.60 -5.97
C THR A 765 -7.56 -38.11 -6.34
N GLY A 766 -7.65 -38.98 -7.35
CA GLY A 766 -8.89 -39.27 -8.06
C GLY A 766 -9.40 -38.06 -8.85
N VAL A 767 -10.59 -38.20 -9.43
CA VAL A 767 -11.26 -37.14 -10.22
C VAL A 767 -12.60 -36.81 -9.59
N ARG A 768 -12.73 -35.58 -9.08
CA ARG A 768 -13.91 -35.12 -8.34
C ARG A 768 -15.03 -34.64 -9.25
N GLY A 769 -14.65 -34.06 -10.39
CA GLY A 769 -15.57 -33.54 -11.40
C GLY A 769 -14.82 -32.89 -12.55
N PHE A 770 -15.55 -32.67 -13.63
CA PHE A 770 -15.13 -31.95 -14.83
C PHE A 770 -15.91 -30.64 -14.95
N ALA A 771 -15.32 -29.64 -15.58
CA ALA A 771 -16.06 -28.43 -15.92
C ALA A 771 -15.58 -27.83 -17.24
N ARG A 772 -16.49 -27.17 -17.93
CA ARG A 772 -16.17 -26.33 -19.08
C ARG A 772 -16.96 -25.04 -19.03
N SER A 773 -16.51 -24.02 -19.75
CA SER A 773 -17.34 -22.85 -19.98
C SER A 773 -18.47 -23.22 -20.96
N MET A 774 -19.61 -22.55 -20.84
CA MET A 774 -20.80 -22.75 -21.65
C MET A 774 -20.54 -22.75 -23.16
N PRO A 775 -19.75 -21.80 -23.73
CA PRO A 775 -19.48 -21.82 -25.17
C PRO A 775 -18.54 -22.93 -25.62
N THR A 776 -17.82 -23.59 -24.72
CA THR A 776 -16.93 -24.73 -25.05
C THR A 776 -17.75 -25.92 -25.56
N SER A 777 -17.22 -26.67 -26.54
CA SER A 777 -17.94 -27.78 -27.18
C SER A 777 -18.38 -28.87 -26.17
N GLY A 778 -19.40 -29.64 -26.55
CA GLY A 778 -19.94 -30.73 -25.72
C GLY A 778 -19.05 -31.98 -25.63
N ALA A 779 -17.81 -31.94 -26.13
CA ALA A 779 -16.91 -33.10 -26.17
C ALA A 779 -16.60 -33.64 -24.77
N LEU A 780 -16.29 -32.74 -23.82
CA LEU A 780 -16.01 -33.11 -22.43
C LEU A 780 -17.21 -33.79 -21.76
N ASP A 781 -18.43 -33.38 -22.12
CA ASP A 781 -19.68 -33.94 -21.63
C ASP A 781 -19.82 -35.40 -22.03
N ARG A 782 -19.39 -35.78 -23.23
CA ARG A 782 -19.43 -37.17 -23.70
C ARG A 782 -18.52 -38.05 -22.83
N VAL A 783 -17.35 -37.55 -22.48
CA VAL A 783 -16.40 -38.24 -21.60
C VAL A 783 -16.93 -38.33 -20.17
N ALA A 784 -17.45 -37.23 -19.63
CA ALA A 784 -18.03 -37.17 -18.28
C ALA A 784 -19.19 -38.17 -18.14
N ASN A 785 -20.11 -38.20 -19.12
CA ASN A 785 -21.24 -39.13 -19.15
C ASN A 785 -20.78 -40.59 -19.23
N ALA A 786 -19.78 -40.90 -20.06
CA ALA A 786 -19.26 -42.26 -20.18
C ALA A 786 -18.51 -42.74 -18.92
N THR A 787 -17.84 -41.82 -18.21
CA THR A 787 -17.10 -42.12 -16.97
C THR A 787 -17.93 -41.98 -15.69
N LYS A 788 -19.16 -41.44 -15.81
CA LYS A 788 -20.07 -41.13 -14.69
C LYS A 788 -19.48 -40.14 -13.68
N ILE A 789 -18.66 -39.22 -14.17
CA ILE A 789 -18.08 -38.12 -13.39
C ILE A 789 -18.95 -36.89 -13.57
N ALA A 790 -19.18 -36.12 -12.49
CA ALA A 790 -19.97 -34.91 -12.55
C ALA A 790 -19.37 -33.89 -13.55
N LEU A 791 -20.23 -33.22 -14.30
CA LEU A 791 -19.85 -32.15 -15.22
C LEU A 791 -20.54 -30.85 -14.82
N TYR A 792 -19.78 -29.75 -14.77
CA TYR A 792 -20.29 -28.40 -14.56
C TYR A 792 -20.13 -27.56 -15.82
N GLU A 793 -21.25 -27.03 -16.33
CA GLU A 793 -21.25 -25.99 -17.36
C GLU A 793 -21.31 -24.63 -16.65
N THR A 794 -20.28 -23.80 -16.84
CA THR A 794 -20.11 -22.52 -16.14
C THR A 794 -20.10 -21.35 -17.14
N PRO A 795 -20.30 -20.09 -16.73
CA PRO A 795 -20.07 -18.97 -17.63
C PRO A 795 -18.59 -18.85 -18.01
N THR A 796 -18.29 -18.10 -19.06
CA THR A 796 -16.88 -17.82 -19.43
C THR A 796 -16.19 -17.03 -18.32
N GLY A 797 -14.98 -17.45 -17.93
CA GLY A 797 -14.19 -16.82 -16.88
C GLY A 797 -13.77 -17.80 -15.80
N TRP A 798 -12.46 -17.88 -15.56
CA TRP A 798 -11.87 -18.90 -14.68
C TRP A 798 -12.31 -18.82 -13.20
N LYS A 799 -12.85 -17.67 -12.77
CA LYS A 799 -13.36 -17.45 -11.41
C LYS A 799 -14.42 -18.48 -10.99
N PHE A 800 -15.29 -18.92 -11.90
CA PHE A 800 -16.34 -19.91 -11.61
C PHE A 800 -15.75 -21.31 -11.35
N PHE A 801 -14.68 -21.68 -12.06
CA PHE A 801 -13.96 -22.92 -11.76
C PHE A 801 -13.26 -22.86 -10.40
N GLY A 802 -12.72 -21.69 -10.02
CA GLY A 802 -12.09 -21.47 -8.72
C GLY A 802 -12.99 -21.88 -7.56
N ASN A 803 -14.26 -21.45 -7.57
CA ASN A 803 -15.26 -21.82 -6.58
C ASN A 803 -15.47 -23.35 -6.51
N LEU A 804 -15.65 -24.01 -7.66
CA LEU A 804 -15.84 -25.46 -7.72
C LEU A 804 -14.61 -26.23 -7.23
N MET A 805 -13.39 -25.75 -7.54
CA MET A 805 -12.15 -26.35 -7.06
C MET A 805 -11.98 -26.20 -5.55
N ASP A 806 -12.33 -25.03 -4.99
CA ASP A 806 -12.28 -24.79 -3.54
C ASP A 806 -13.32 -25.63 -2.78
N ALA A 807 -14.48 -25.88 -3.37
CA ALA A 807 -15.49 -26.81 -2.86
C ALA A 807 -15.15 -28.29 -3.10
N SER A 808 -13.97 -28.61 -3.64
CA SER A 808 -13.55 -29.98 -3.98
C SER A 808 -14.53 -30.71 -4.92
N LYS A 809 -15.21 -29.96 -5.80
CA LYS A 809 -16.14 -30.49 -6.82
C LYS A 809 -15.49 -30.63 -8.20
N LEU A 810 -14.34 -30.00 -8.44
CA LEU A 810 -13.71 -29.92 -9.75
C LEU A 810 -12.24 -30.34 -9.68
N SER A 811 -11.82 -31.18 -10.63
CA SER A 811 -10.43 -31.61 -10.78
C SER A 811 -9.82 -31.19 -12.11
N LEU A 812 -10.57 -31.22 -13.21
CA LEU A 812 -10.08 -30.81 -14.54
C LEU A 812 -11.12 -29.90 -15.22
N CYS A 813 -10.66 -28.80 -15.80
CA CYS A 813 -11.51 -27.91 -16.58
C CYS A 813 -10.80 -27.30 -17.80
N GLY A 814 -11.60 -26.81 -18.74
CA GLY A 814 -11.10 -26.17 -19.95
C GLY A 814 -12.09 -25.19 -20.56
N GLU A 815 -11.55 -24.30 -21.39
CA GLU A 815 -12.29 -23.29 -22.15
C GLU A 815 -11.86 -23.37 -23.63
N GLU A 816 -12.81 -23.19 -24.55
CA GLU A 816 -12.56 -23.12 -26.00
C GLU A 816 -11.51 -22.08 -26.41
N SER A 817 -11.32 -21.06 -25.57
CA SER A 817 -10.34 -20.00 -25.74
C SER A 817 -8.92 -20.46 -25.35
N PHE A 818 -8.51 -21.65 -25.81
CA PHE A 818 -7.17 -22.22 -25.58
C PHE A 818 -6.80 -22.40 -24.11
N GLY A 819 -7.78 -22.57 -23.23
CA GLY A 819 -7.59 -22.65 -21.79
C GLY A 819 -7.74 -24.07 -21.26
N THR A 820 -6.78 -24.56 -20.47
CA THR A 820 -6.91 -25.85 -19.78
C THR A 820 -6.19 -25.79 -18.43
N GLY A 821 -6.73 -26.47 -17.42
CA GLY A 821 -6.12 -26.49 -16.09
C GLY A 821 -6.80 -27.47 -15.14
N SER A 822 -6.21 -27.62 -13.97
CA SER A 822 -6.69 -28.51 -12.90
C SER A 822 -6.63 -27.81 -11.54
N ASP A 823 -7.12 -28.49 -10.49
CA ASP A 823 -7.16 -27.94 -9.13
C ASP A 823 -5.80 -27.82 -8.42
N HIS A 824 -4.69 -28.12 -9.12
CA HIS A 824 -3.32 -27.89 -8.65
C HIS A 824 -3.06 -26.40 -8.32
N ILE A 825 -3.62 -25.50 -9.14
CA ILE A 825 -3.65 -24.05 -8.93
C ILE A 825 -5.07 -23.51 -9.09
N ARG A 826 -5.23 -22.18 -9.23
CA ARG A 826 -6.53 -21.51 -9.45
C ARG A 826 -6.52 -20.60 -10.67
N GLU A 827 -5.68 -20.94 -11.65
CA GLU A 827 -5.59 -20.32 -12.98
C GLU A 827 -5.57 -21.43 -14.04
N LYS A 828 -5.75 -21.06 -15.30
CA LYS A 828 -5.37 -21.93 -16.41
C LYS A 828 -3.86 -22.15 -16.39
N ASP A 829 -3.38 -23.21 -17.03
CA ASP A 829 -1.95 -23.46 -17.13
C ASP A 829 -1.60 -24.13 -18.47
N GLY A 830 -0.98 -23.34 -19.35
CA GLY A 830 -0.60 -23.80 -20.68
C GLY A 830 0.48 -24.88 -20.65
N LEU A 831 1.55 -24.70 -19.86
CA LEU A 831 2.65 -25.65 -19.81
C LEU A 831 2.22 -26.95 -19.11
N TRP A 832 1.35 -26.86 -18.11
CA TRP A 832 0.69 -28.04 -17.53
C TRP A 832 -0.08 -28.84 -18.58
N ALA A 833 -0.83 -28.18 -19.47
CA ALA A 833 -1.57 -28.86 -20.53
C ALA A 833 -0.65 -29.56 -21.53
N VAL A 834 0.49 -28.95 -21.87
CA VAL A 834 1.53 -29.58 -22.70
C VAL A 834 2.10 -30.82 -22.00
N LEU A 835 2.44 -30.74 -20.72
CA LEU A 835 2.94 -31.90 -19.97
C LEU A 835 1.88 -33.00 -19.82
N ALA A 836 0.60 -32.64 -19.70
CA ALA A 836 -0.50 -33.60 -19.69
C ALA A 836 -0.59 -34.35 -21.03
N TRP A 837 -0.52 -33.64 -22.15
CA TRP A 837 -0.46 -34.23 -23.49
C TRP A 837 0.74 -35.14 -23.68
N LEU A 838 1.94 -34.70 -23.29
CA LEU A 838 3.15 -35.52 -23.37
C LEU A 838 3.05 -36.77 -22.49
N SER A 839 2.43 -36.68 -21.31
CA SER A 839 2.20 -37.85 -20.43
C SER A 839 1.26 -38.87 -21.09
N ILE A 840 0.22 -38.39 -21.76
CA ILE A 840 -0.72 -39.23 -22.53
C ILE A 840 0.02 -39.88 -23.71
N LEU A 841 0.83 -39.13 -24.45
CA LEU A 841 1.63 -39.64 -25.57
C LEU A 841 2.62 -40.71 -25.11
N ALA A 842 3.32 -40.50 -23.97
CA ALA A 842 4.22 -41.49 -23.38
C ALA A 842 3.50 -42.80 -23.05
N THR A 843 2.27 -42.70 -22.51
CA THR A 843 1.45 -43.85 -22.14
C THR A 843 0.90 -44.58 -23.36
N ARG A 844 0.32 -43.83 -24.30
CA ARG A 844 -0.43 -44.34 -25.45
C ARG A 844 0.49 -44.83 -26.57
N LYS A 845 1.70 -44.25 -26.69
CA LYS A 845 2.66 -44.53 -27.77
C LYS A 845 2.03 -44.40 -29.18
N GLN A 846 1.15 -43.42 -29.34
CA GLN A 846 0.43 -43.09 -30.56
C GLN A 846 0.71 -41.64 -30.95
N SER A 847 0.43 -41.27 -32.20
CA SER A 847 0.49 -39.87 -32.60
C SER A 847 -0.68 -39.07 -32.01
N VAL A 848 -0.54 -37.73 -31.98
CA VAL A 848 -1.62 -36.83 -31.55
C VAL A 848 -2.90 -37.05 -32.37
N GLU A 849 -2.77 -37.18 -33.68
CA GLU A 849 -3.91 -37.41 -34.59
C GLU A 849 -4.58 -38.76 -34.34
N ASP A 850 -3.81 -39.82 -34.14
CA ASP A 850 -4.38 -41.16 -33.87
C ASP A 850 -5.17 -41.17 -32.56
N ILE A 851 -4.67 -40.50 -31.52
CA ILE A 851 -5.38 -40.37 -30.24
C ILE A 851 -6.72 -39.65 -30.43
N LEU A 852 -6.75 -38.59 -31.25
CA LEU A 852 -8.00 -37.87 -31.57
C LEU A 852 -8.96 -38.72 -32.39
N LYS A 853 -8.47 -39.44 -33.40
CA LYS A 853 -9.32 -40.34 -34.21
C LYS A 853 -9.92 -41.45 -33.36
N ASP A 854 -9.13 -42.07 -32.48
CA ASP A 854 -9.62 -43.05 -31.50
C ASP A 854 -10.69 -42.42 -30.58
N HIS A 855 -10.46 -41.18 -30.13
CA HIS A 855 -11.39 -40.43 -29.29
C HIS A 855 -12.72 -40.17 -30.01
N TRP A 856 -12.67 -39.64 -31.22
CA TRP A 856 -13.85 -39.35 -32.04
C TRP A 856 -14.61 -40.62 -32.42
N GLN A 857 -13.92 -41.72 -32.71
CA GLN A 857 -14.57 -43.01 -32.97
C GLN A 857 -15.32 -43.52 -31.74
N LYS A 858 -14.78 -43.32 -30.52
CA LYS A 858 -15.37 -43.80 -29.28
C LYS A 858 -16.52 -42.93 -28.78
N TYR A 859 -16.39 -41.61 -28.86
CA TYR A 859 -17.32 -40.65 -28.23
C TYR A 859 -18.18 -39.87 -29.23
N GLY A 860 -17.94 -40.05 -30.54
CA GLY A 860 -18.39 -39.11 -31.57
C GLY A 860 -17.47 -37.89 -31.63
N ARG A 861 -17.62 -37.09 -32.70
CA ARG A 861 -16.91 -35.82 -32.87
C ARG A 861 -17.85 -34.65 -32.65
N ASN A 862 -17.44 -33.73 -31.78
CA ASN A 862 -18.04 -32.40 -31.68
C ASN A 862 -17.26 -31.47 -32.60
N PHE A 863 -17.69 -31.35 -33.86
CA PHE A 863 -17.14 -30.33 -34.75
C PHE A 863 -17.39 -28.96 -34.12
N PHE A 864 -16.34 -28.14 -34.02
CA PHE A 864 -16.42 -26.87 -33.33
C PHE A 864 -15.69 -25.78 -34.10
N THR A 865 -16.27 -24.60 -34.16
CA THR A 865 -15.57 -23.38 -34.59
C THR A 865 -16.11 -22.17 -33.84
N ARG A 866 -15.25 -21.15 -33.67
CA ARG A 866 -15.62 -19.84 -33.17
C ARG A 866 -15.37 -18.79 -34.23
N TYR A 867 -16.38 -17.95 -34.48
CA TYR A 867 -16.33 -16.80 -35.36
C TYR A 867 -16.39 -15.54 -34.49
N ASP A 868 -15.34 -14.72 -34.55
CA ASP A 868 -15.27 -13.46 -33.84
C ASP A 868 -15.49 -12.30 -34.83
N TYR A 869 -16.52 -11.50 -34.56
CA TYR A 869 -16.81 -10.25 -35.27
C TYR A 869 -16.39 -9.09 -34.37
N GLU A 870 -15.12 -8.74 -34.47
CA GLU A 870 -14.48 -7.73 -33.62
C GLU A 870 -14.84 -6.31 -34.07
N GLU A 871 -14.86 -5.35 -33.16
CA GLU A 871 -15.08 -3.92 -33.44
C GLU A 871 -16.37 -3.63 -34.24
N VAL A 872 -17.44 -4.36 -33.95
CA VAL A 872 -18.77 -4.04 -34.47
C VAL A 872 -19.38 -2.88 -33.68
N GLU A 873 -20.25 -2.12 -34.34
CA GLU A 873 -20.98 -1.02 -33.72
C GLU A 873 -21.89 -1.58 -32.59
N ALA A 874 -21.81 -0.95 -31.42
CA ALA A 874 -22.37 -1.49 -30.18
C ALA A 874 -23.89 -1.48 -30.18
N GLU A 875 -24.55 -0.46 -30.72
CA GLU A 875 -26.01 -0.36 -30.79
C GLU A 875 -26.59 -1.48 -31.67
N GLY A 876 -26.04 -1.68 -32.88
CA GLY A 876 -26.40 -2.74 -33.81
C GLY A 876 -26.20 -4.13 -33.22
N ALA A 877 -25.06 -4.36 -32.55
CA ALA A 877 -24.77 -5.63 -31.89
C ALA A 877 -25.73 -5.92 -30.72
N ASN A 878 -26.00 -4.93 -29.87
CA ASN A 878 -26.96 -5.07 -28.77
C ASN A 878 -28.38 -5.30 -29.30
N LYS A 879 -28.77 -4.63 -30.38
CA LYS A 879 -30.07 -4.83 -31.02
C LYS A 879 -30.19 -6.23 -31.60
N MET A 880 -29.16 -6.74 -32.28
CA MET A 880 -29.11 -8.10 -32.80
C MET A 880 -29.34 -9.13 -31.68
N MET A 881 -28.63 -9.00 -30.56
CA MET A 881 -28.78 -9.90 -29.40
C MET A 881 -30.19 -9.85 -28.81
N LYS A 882 -30.77 -8.65 -28.62
CA LYS A 882 -32.14 -8.48 -28.09
C LYS A 882 -33.21 -9.05 -29.02
N ASP A 883 -33.10 -8.79 -30.33
CA ASP A 883 -34.06 -9.28 -31.32
C ASP A 883 -33.98 -10.83 -31.41
N LEU A 884 -32.77 -11.39 -31.37
CA LEU A 884 -32.56 -12.84 -31.34
C LEU A 884 -33.09 -13.48 -30.05
N GLU A 885 -32.85 -12.86 -28.90
CA GLU A 885 -33.41 -13.31 -27.62
C GLU A 885 -34.94 -13.32 -27.67
N ALA A 886 -35.58 -12.23 -28.11
CA ALA A 886 -37.03 -12.17 -28.24
C ALA A 886 -37.60 -13.29 -29.16
N LEU A 887 -36.89 -13.60 -30.25
CA LEU A 887 -37.25 -14.69 -31.15
C LEU A 887 -37.14 -16.07 -30.47
N MET A 888 -36.09 -16.29 -29.68
CA MET A 888 -35.85 -17.56 -28.97
C MET A 888 -36.87 -17.83 -27.86
N PHE A 889 -37.39 -16.77 -27.23
CA PHE A 889 -38.38 -16.86 -26.14
C PHE A 889 -39.82 -16.97 -26.64
N ASP A 890 -40.06 -16.92 -27.95
CA ASP A 890 -41.37 -17.23 -28.50
C ASP A 890 -41.75 -18.71 -28.24
N ARG A 891 -42.99 -18.95 -27.82
CA ARG A 891 -43.46 -20.30 -27.42
C ARG A 891 -43.41 -21.31 -28.57
N SER A 892 -43.44 -20.85 -29.83
CA SER A 892 -43.34 -21.71 -31.02
C SER A 892 -41.90 -21.98 -31.47
N PHE A 893 -40.90 -21.39 -30.80
CA PHE A 893 -39.51 -21.54 -31.20
C PHE A 893 -38.95 -22.93 -30.84
N VAL A 894 -39.28 -23.46 -29.66
CA VAL A 894 -38.97 -24.85 -29.30
C VAL A 894 -39.80 -25.79 -30.17
N GLY A 895 -39.15 -26.79 -30.77
CA GLY A 895 -39.74 -27.69 -31.76
C GLY A 895 -39.65 -27.18 -33.21
N LYS A 896 -39.22 -25.93 -33.44
CA LYS A 896 -38.98 -25.42 -34.79
C LYS A 896 -37.86 -26.20 -35.46
N GLN A 897 -38.05 -26.50 -36.74
CA GLN A 897 -37.07 -27.22 -37.55
C GLN A 897 -36.35 -26.26 -38.50
N PHE A 898 -35.04 -26.39 -38.58
CA PHE A 898 -34.21 -25.73 -39.56
C PHE A 898 -33.58 -26.79 -40.46
N SER A 899 -33.77 -26.66 -41.77
CA SER A 899 -33.15 -27.56 -42.76
C SER A 899 -32.05 -26.80 -43.49
N ALA A 900 -30.85 -27.36 -43.52
CA ALA A 900 -29.73 -26.85 -44.30
C ALA A 900 -28.96 -28.04 -44.87
N ASN A 901 -28.86 -28.10 -46.20
CA ASN A 901 -28.36 -29.24 -46.95
C ASN A 901 -29.11 -30.53 -46.52
N ASP A 902 -28.37 -31.59 -46.18
CA ASP A 902 -28.92 -32.91 -45.84
C ASP A 902 -29.28 -33.08 -44.35
N LYS A 903 -29.14 -32.03 -43.52
CA LYS A 903 -29.41 -32.08 -42.08
C LYS A 903 -30.63 -31.25 -41.70
N VAL A 904 -31.44 -31.82 -40.80
CA VAL A 904 -32.58 -31.15 -40.16
C VAL A 904 -32.26 -31.00 -38.67
N TYR A 905 -32.25 -29.77 -38.20
CA TYR A 905 -31.98 -29.40 -36.81
C TYR A 905 -33.29 -28.97 -36.14
N THR A 906 -33.75 -29.76 -35.17
CA THR A 906 -34.96 -29.45 -34.39
C THR A 906 -34.55 -28.79 -33.08
N VAL A 907 -35.06 -27.59 -32.79
CA VAL A 907 -34.75 -26.87 -31.55
C VAL A 907 -35.34 -27.63 -30.36
N GLU A 908 -34.47 -28.12 -29.48
CA GLU A 908 -34.84 -28.77 -28.22
C GLU A 908 -35.01 -27.74 -27.10
N LYS A 909 -34.06 -26.80 -27.02
CA LYS A 909 -34.04 -25.76 -25.99
C LYS A 909 -33.43 -24.49 -26.56
N ALA A 910 -34.01 -23.35 -26.18
CA ALA A 910 -33.44 -22.05 -26.44
C ALA A 910 -33.52 -21.20 -25.16
N ASP A 911 -32.39 -20.67 -24.69
CA ASP A 911 -32.33 -19.85 -23.48
C ASP A 911 -31.24 -18.78 -23.56
N ASN A 912 -31.33 -17.80 -22.65
CA ASN A 912 -30.21 -16.94 -22.30
C ASN A 912 -29.56 -17.53 -21.05
N PHE A 913 -28.30 -17.95 -21.15
CA PHE A 913 -27.66 -18.76 -20.12
C PHE A 913 -27.59 -18.01 -18.78
N GLU A 914 -28.09 -18.67 -17.75
CA GLU A 914 -28.01 -18.25 -16.35
C GLU A 914 -27.26 -19.35 -15.57
N TYR A 915 -26.35 -18.92 -14.68
CA TYR A 915 -25.62 -19.81 -13.81
C TYR A 915 -25.82 -19.41 -12.35
N SER A 916 -26.31 -20.36 -11.56
CA SER A 916 -26.37 -20.26 -10.10
C SER A 916 -25.17 -21.00 -9.52
N ASP A 917 -24.23 -20.27 -8.94
CA ASP A 917 -23.01 -20.84 -8.39
C ASP A 917 -23.34 -21.74 -7.18
N PRO A 918 -22.94 -23.03 -7.20
CA PRO A 918 -23.32 -23.99 -6.16
C PRO A 918 -22.46 -23.88 -4.88
N VAL A 919 -21.61 -22.86 -4.77
CA VAL A 919 -20.71 -22.62 -3.63
C VAL A 919 -21.10 -21.33 -2.92
N ASP A 920 -21.17 -20.21 -3.64
CA ASP A 920 -21.48 -18.90 -3.05
C ASP A 920 -22.94 -18.43 -3.25
N GLY A 921 -23.72 -19.14 -4.09
CA GLY A 921 -25.13 -18.84 -4.35
C GLY A 921 -25.36 -17.62 -5.26
N SER A 922 -24.30 -17.02 -5.81
CA SER A 922 -24.41 -15.92 -6.77
C SER A 922 -25.09 -16.37 -8.07
N ILE A 923 -25.81 -15.46 -8.72
CA ILE A 923 -26.52 -15.73 -9.98
C ILE A 923 -25.97 -14.84 -11.07
N SER A 924 -25.29 -15.44 -12.04
CA SER A 924 -24.78 -14.77 -13.24
C SER A 924 -25.77 -14.94 -14.40
N ARG A 925 -26.47 -13.85 -14.76
CA ARG A 925 -27.45 -13.82 -15.86
C ARG A 925 -26.84 -13.31 -17.16
N ASN A 926 -27.55 -13.51 -18.27
CA ASN A 926 -27.23 -12.95 -19.59
C ASN A 926 -25.84 -13.37 -20.10
N GLN A 927 -25.44 -14.61 -19.83
CA GLN A 927 -24.08 -15.09 -20.10
C GLN A 927 -23.89 -15.60 -21.55
N GLY A 928 -24.97 -15.66 -22.32
CA GLY A 928 -24.96 -15.97 -23.75
C GLY A 928 -26.23 -16.66 -24.22
N LEU A 929 -26.65 -16.37 -25.44
CA LEU A 929 -27.84 -16.97 -26.06
C LEU A 929 -27.47 -18.34 -26.63
N ARG A 930 -28.26 -19.37 -26.32
CA ARG A 930 -28.01 -20.76 -26.76
C ARG A 930 -29.20 -21.32 -27.50
N LEU A 931 -28.94 -21.88 -28.68
CA LEU A 931 -29.87 -22.76 -29.39
C LEU A 931 -29.31 -24.16 -29.30
N ILE A 932 -30.04 -25.07 -28.66
CA ILE A 932 -29.67 -26.47 -28.46
C ILE A 932 -30.62 -27.33 -29.28
N PHE A 933 -30.07 -28.21 -30.10
CA PHE A 933 -30.81 -29.08 -30.99
C PHE A 933 -30.86 -30.51 -30.48
N THR A 934 -31.91 -31.25 -30.85
CA THR A 934 -32.17 -32.62 -30.37
C THR A 934 -31.09 -33.64 -30.75
N ASP A 935 -30.27 -33.35 -31.76
CA ASP A 935 -29.14 -34.21 -32.18
C ASP A 935 -27.89 -33.99 -31.31
N GLY A 936 -27.93 -33.04 -30.36
CA GLY A 936 -26.82 -32.63 -29.52
C GLY A 936 -25.98 -31.50 -30.11
N SER A 937 -26.34 -30.96 -31.27
CA SER A 937 -25.70 -29.77 -31.84
C SER A 937 -26.14 -28.50 -31.10
N ARG A 938 -25.31 -27.45 -31.14
CA ARG A 938 -25.56 -26.16 -30.47
C ARG A 938 -25.05 -24.99 -31.30
N ILE A 939 -25.75 -23.86 -31.19
CA ILE A 939 -25.28 -22.53 -31.62
C ILE A 939 -25.30 -21.64 -30.39
N ILE A 940 -24.20 -20.91 -30.14
CA ILE A 940 -24.11 -19.95 -29.05
C ILE A 940 -23.72 -18.57 -29.59
N PHE A 941 -24.38 -17.52 -29.10
CA PHE A 941 -24.00 -16.13 -29.34
C PHE A 941 -23.61 -15.47 -28.01
N ARG A 942 -22.45 -14.81 -27.99
CA ARG A 942 -22.02 -13.96 -26.88
C ARG A 942 -21.61 -12.60 -27.39
N LEU A 943 -21.97 -11.57 -26.63
CA LEU A 943 -21.50 -10.20 -26.87
C LEU A 943 -20.45 -9.88 -25.81
N SER A 944 -19.24 -9.56 -26.23
CA SER A 944 -18.10 -9.27 -25.34
C SER A 944 -17.58 -7.86 -25.59
N GLY A 945 -17.30 -7.13 -24.51
CA GLY A 945 -16.66 -5.80 -24.54
C GLY A 945 -17.56 -4.67 -25.05
N THR A 946 -17.55 -3.55 -24.35
CA THR A 946 -17.87 -2.22 -24.91
C THR A 946 -16.61 -1.38 -24.68
N GLY A 947 -15.54 -1.72 -25.39
CA GLY A 947 -14.27 -1.00 -25.30
C GLY A 947 -14.33 0.33 -26.06
N SER A 948 -13.28 1.13 -25.95
CA SER A 948 -13.12 2.38 -26.72
C SER A 948 -13.18 2.20 -28.24
N ALA A 949 -12.98 0.98 -28.75
CA ALA A 949 -13.00 0.60 -30.17
C ALA A 949 -14.27 -0.15 -30.64
N GLY A 950 -15.27 -0.39 -29.77
CA GLY A 950 -16.53 -1.05 -30.14
C GLY A 950 -16.85 -2.32 -29.35
N ALA A 951 -17.75 -3.16 -29.89
CA ALA A 951 -18.17 -4.43 -29.32
C ALA A 951 -17.68 -5.63 -30.14
N THR A 952 -17.61 -6.83 -29.54
CA THR A 952 -17.27 -8.07 -30.25
C THR A 952 -18.40 -9.09 -30.11
N ILE A 953 -18.95 -9.55 -31.24
CA ILE A 953 -19.87 -10.68 -31.26
C ILE A 953 -19.05 -11.95 -31.47
N ARG A 954 -19.18 -12.91 -30.55
CA ARG A 954 -18.61 -14.26 -30.68
C ARG A 954 -19.71 -15.25 -30.97
N LEU A 955 -19.62 -15.90 -32.13
CA LEU A 955 -20.51 -16.96 -32.58
C LEU A 955 -19.79 -18.29 -32.46
N TYR A 956 -20.38 -19.22 -31.71
CA TYR A 956 -19.85 -20.56 -31.52
C TYR A 956 -20.78 -21.58 -32.17
N ILE A 957 -20.21 -22.50 -32.92
CA ILE A 957 -20.94 -23.58 -33.58
C ILE A 957 -20.39 -24.90 -33.07
N ASP A 958 -21.26 -25.75 -32.55
CA ASP A 958 -20.94 -27.10 -32.08
C ASP A 958 -21.86 -28.09 -32.81
N SER A 959 -21.33 -28.85 -33.77
CA SER A 959 -22.10 -29.90 -34.46
C SER A 959 -21.62 -31.28 -34.04
N TYR A 960 -22.49 -32.01 -33.36
CA TYR A 960 -22.19 -33.38 -32.97
C TYR A 960 -22.41 -34.36 -34.13
N GLU A 961 -21.45 -35.24 -34.35
CA GLU A 961 -21.53 -36.29 -35.36
C GLU A 961 -21.02 -37.63 -34.79
N LYS A 962 -21.78 -38.69 -35.02
CA LYS A 962 -21.46 -40.05 -34.56
C LYS A 962 -21.16 -41.01 -35.71
N ASP A 963 -21.50 -40.64 -36.93
CA ASP A 963 -21.26 -41.47 -38.11
C ASP A 963 -19.77 -41.51 -38.43
N VAL A 964 -19.18 -42.71 -38.34
CA VAL A 964 -17.75 -42.95 -38.56
C VAL A 964 -17.29 -42.52 -39.95
N ALA A 965 -18.18 -42.54 -40.95
CA ALA A 965 -17.88 -42.04 -42.30
C ALA A 965 -17.74 -40.52 -42.37
N LYS A 966 -18.31 -39.80 -41.39
CA LYS A 966 -18.39 -38.33 -41.36
C LYS A 966 -17.44 -37.67 -40.37
N ILE A 967 -17.07 -38.35 -39.27
CA ILE A 967 -16.21 -37.76 -38.22
C ILE A 967 -14.83 -37.32 -38.72
N ASN A 968 -14.31 -37.88 -39.83
CA ASN A 968 -13.02 -37.51 -40.41
C ASN A 968 -13.11 -36.46 -41.52
N GLN A 969 -14.29 -35.90 -41.78
CA GLN A 969 -14.47 -34.85 -42.78
C GLN A 969 -13.91 -33.50 -42.30
N ASP A 970 -13.76 -32.58 -43.24
CA ASP A 970 -13.35 -31.20 -42.95
C ASP A 970 -14.37 -30.49 -42.03
N PRO A 971 -13.92 -29.83 -40.94
CA PRO A 971 -14.83 -29.14 -40.02
C PRO A 971 -15.66 -28.03 -40.67
N GLN A 972 -15.09 -27.24 -41.58
CA GLN A 972 -15.81 -26.10 -42.18
C GLN A 972 -16.96 -26.59 -43.06
N VAL A 973 -16.77 -27.70 -43.79
CA VAL A 973 -17.84 -28.37 -44.54
C VAL A 973 -18.93 -28.89 -43.62
N MET A 974 -18.56 -29.55 -42.52
CA MET A 974 -19.51 -30.15 -41.58
C MET A 974 -20.28 -29.11 -40.74
N LEU A 975 -19.71 -27.93 -40.54
CA LEU A 975 -20.29 -26.83 -39.75
C LEU A 975 -21.11 -25.84 -40.59
N ALA A 976 -20.89 -25.78 -41.90
CA ALA A 976 -21.58 -24.86 -42.81
C ALA A 976 -23.12 -24.82 -42.65
N PRO A 977 -23.84 -25.95 -42.46
CA PRO A 977 -25.28 -25.92 -42.23
C PRO A 977 -25.68 -25.09 -41.01
N LEU A 978 -25.01 -25.28 -39.85
CA LEU A 978 -25.31 -24.55 -38.63
C LEU A 978 -24.85 -23.09 -38.69
N ILE A 979 -23.73 -22.80 -39.37
CA ILE A 979 -23.28 -21.43 -39.61
C ILE A 979 -24.35 -20.66 -40.39
N SER A 980 -24.87 -21.25 -41.48
CA SER A 980 -25.95 -20.66 -42.28
C SER A 980 -27.21 -20.39 -41.45
N ILE A 981 -27.62 -21.35 -40.62
CA ILE A 981 -28.76 -21.19 -39.70
C ILE A 981 -28.49 -20.05 -38.70
N ALA A 982 -27.30 -20.00 -38.11
CA ALA A 982 -26.89 -18.98 -37.15
C ALA A 982 -26.95 -17.57 -37.74
N LEU A 983 -26.34 -17.37 -38.92
CA LEU A 983 -26.34 -16.08 -39.61
C LEU A 983 -27.76 -15.65 -39.98
N LYS A 984 -28.58 -16.58 -40.49
CA LYS A 984 -29.96 -16.31 -40.88
C LYS A 984 -30.85 -15.98 -39.67
N VAL A 985 -30.76 -16.71 -38.56
CA VAL A 985 -31.65 -16.47 -37.40
C VAL A 985 -31.28 -15.19 -36.66
N SER A 986 -29.98 -14.86 -36.59
CA SER A 986 -29.49 -13.65 -35.93
C SER A 986 -29.59 -12.40 -36.79
N GLN A 987 -29.67 -12.55 -38.12
CA GLN A 987 -29.54 -11.44 -39.08
C GLN A 987 -28.22 -10.68 -38.88
N LEU A 988 -27.14 -11.40 -38.52
CA LEU A 988 -25.88 -10.78 -38.10
C LEU A 988 -25.30 -9.86 -39.17
N GLN A 989 -25.34 -10.29 -40.44
CA GLN A 989 -24.83 -9.51 -41.56
C GLN A 989 -25.62 -8.20 -41.74
N GLU A 990 -26.96 -8.27 -41.66
CA GLU A 990 -27.85 -7.12 -41.82
C GLU A 990 -27.71 -6.13 -40.65
N ARG A 991 -27.40 -6.62 -39.44
CA ARG A 991 -27.27 -5.79 -38.23
C ARG A 991 -25.90 -5.16 -38.05
N THR A 992 -24.85 -5.78 -38.57
CA THR A 992 -23.45 -5.36 -38.34
C THR A 992 -22.75 -4.86 -39.60
N GLY A 993 -23.31 -5.14 -40.78
CA GLY A 993 -22.65 -4.92 -42.08
C GLY A 993 -21.49 -5.89 -42.36
N ARG A 994 -21.20 -6.84 -41.48
CA ARG A 994 -20.10 -7.80 -41.65
C ARG A 994 -20.54 -8.99 -42.49
N THR A 995 -19.85 -9.22 -43.60
CA THR A 995 -20.08 -10.37 -44.49
C THR A 995 -19.20 -11.58 -44.16
N ALA A 996 -18.21 -11.40 -43.30
CA ALA A 996 -17.28 -12.43 -42.84
C ALA A 996 -16.83 -12.13 -41.39
N PRO A 997 -16.45 -13.15 -40.60
CA PRO A 997 -15.82 -12.93 -39.30
C PRO A 997 -14.44 -12.28 -39.45
N THR A 998 -14.01 -11.55 -38.42
CA THR A 998 -12.65 -11.02 -38.33
C THR A 998 -11.65 -12.16 -38.05
N VAL A 999 -12.00 -13.06 -37.14
CA VAL A 999 -11.17 -14.22 -36.74
C VAL A 999 -11.99 -15.49 -36.76
N ILE A 1000 -11.39 -16.59 -37.23
CA ILE A 1000 -11.94 -17.94 -37.17
C ILE A 1000 -11.00 -18.81 -36.33
N THR A 1001 -11.55 -19.57 -35.40
CA THR A 1001 -10.82 -20.54 -34.56
C THR A 1001 -11.46 -21.92 -34.62
#